data_AF-A0A521HRU6-F1
#
_entry.id   AF-A0A521HRU6-F1
#
_cell.length_a   1.000
_cell.length_b   1.000
_cell.length_c   1.000
_cell.angle_alpha   90.00
_cell.angle_beta   90.00
_cell.angle_gamma   90.00
#
_symmetry.space_group_name_H-M   'P 1'
#
loop_
_entity.id
_entity.type
_entity.pdbx_description
1 polymer ?
#
loop_
_entity_poly.entity_id
_entity_poly.type
_entity_poly.pdbx_seq_one_letter_code
_entity_poly.pdbx_strand_id
1 'polypeptide(L)'
;MSLRLKLLLVALSTLTLPWAGWQFVRQTESVLRQGQEQTLLASATTLARALEVMGVEAPSRDAALYVHPLVGRLSVDGYDSDWQAMRPFAQTFAVSGNAQKLTVMLAGDDQWLYLFARVLDTTRQRADARDAASAHSDHVDLRLLRNGQARQYRIASAAPGRFEAPTIDGDAPFPQQLVGAWQEDGSGYSVELRLARADAPDHLSLAVHDSALPQTGAAPVLALLGYDDKLAHTLQRLVPQHSRVRLVSADGWLLAVGGALGSPGKTVERNGGFADFIYRNLLAPKPSQAQTSDEIDPRLRDADLAQVLTGTAQTAWHGDVQGGVLLLAAVPLQGDDGTRGALVLEQSNPMLPNLASQALSSLLGASLLALAVSAGLLLLFGGLLSWRIRRLRNATERATRAGGKLSGPLPLTASTDELGDLARSFGRLFDEVGGHTEYLRTLASKLSHELNTPLAIVKSSLDNLDHQRLPADAQPYLERARDGADRLGGIVRAMSESSRVERAIATADGEDFDLRALVAGCADGYRGLFSGEMHLSLPDSPVPFHGSPELLAQALDKLFDNARSFAGEDGRIAINLREQGDGLVLSMSNTGPLLPEGMRERLFDSLVSLREHSQRAAGEAPHLGLGLSVVRLVAELHHGSASAANLADGSGVVFDLHLVGMPRRRIGRSDS
;
A
#
# COMPACT_ATOMS: atom_id res chain seq x y z
N MET A 1 -6.77 -16.83 24.27
CA MET A 1 -5.86 -15.83 23.67
C MET A 1 -6.70 -14.76 23.00
N SER A 2 -6.65 -13.51 23.49
CA SER A 2 -7.57 -12.46 23.05
C SER A 2 -7.39 -12.12 21.58
N LEU A 3 -8.47 -11.69 20.94
CA LEU A 3 -8.51 -11.27 19.54
C LEU A 3 -7.44 -10.21 19.20
N ARG A 4 -7.17 -9.32 20.15
CA ARG A 4 -6.17 -8.24 20.04
C ARG A 4 -4.75 -8.77 19.95
N LEU A 5 -4.40 -9.81 20.72
CA LEU A 5 -3.04 -10.37 20.74
C LEU A 5 -2.71 -11.07 19.41
N LYS A 6 -3.69 -11.72 18.78
CA LYS A 6 -3.52 -12.35 17.45
C LYS A 6 -3.26 -11.31 16.36
N LEU A 7 -4.03 -10.22 16.35
CA LEU A 7 -3.85 -9.11 15.40
C LEU A 7 -2.50 -8.40 15.61
N LEU A 8 -2.09 -8.20 16.85
CA LEU A 8 -0.82 -7.58 17.19
C LEU A 8 0.37 -8.42 16.72
N LEU A 9 0.34 -9.74 16.91
CA LEU A 9 1.39 -10.64 16.42
C LEU A 9 1.50 -10.66 14.89
N VAL A 10 0.37 -10.68 14.18
CA VAL A 10 0.36 -10.60 12.71
C VAL A 10 0.97 -9.28 12.26
N ALA A 11 0.54 -8.15 12.83
CA ALA A 11 1.04 -6.82 12.48
C ALA A 11 2.55 -6.65 12.78
N LEU A 12 3.01 -7.15 13.93
CA LEU A 12 4.42 -7.10 14.32
C LEU A 12 5.29 -7.95 13.38
N SER A 13 4.80 -9.12 12.97
CA SER A 13 5.48 -9.99 12.02
C SER A 13 5.60 -9.36 10.63
N THR A 14 4.57 -8.63 10.16
CA THR A 14 4.62 -7.98 8.85
C THR A 14 5.60 -6.81 8.78
N LEU A 15 5.85 -6.13 9.90
CA LEU A 15 6.73 -4.96 9.94
C LEU A 15 8.21 -5.32 10.16
N THR A 16 8.48 -6.38 10.92
CA THR A 16 9.84 -6.77 11.30
C THR A 16 10.63 -7.40 10.15
N LEU A 17 9.97 -8.16 9.28
CA LEU A 17 10.62 -8.85 8.16
C LEU A 17 11.23 -7.90 7.12
N PRO A 18 10.51 -6.90 6.58
CA PRO A 18 11.08 -5.94 5.63
C PRO A 18 12.21 -5.11 6.25
N TRP A 19 12.06 -4.73 7.52
CA TRP A 19 13.06 -3.96 8.24
C TRP A 19 14.36 -4.75 8.45
N ALA A 20 14.25 -6.01 8.87
CA ALA A 20 15.41 -6.90 9.02
C ALA A 20 16.08 -7.17 7.66
N GLY A 21 15.28 -7.38 6.60
CA GLY A 21 15.79 -7.54 5.24
C GLY A 21 16.57 -6.32 4.74
N TRP A 22 16.07 -5.11 5.01
CA TRP A 22 16.78 -3.86 4.69
C TRP A 22 18.11 -3.73 5.42
N GLN A 23 18.14 -4.03 6.73
CA GLN A 23 19.38 -4.01 7.51
C GLN A 23 20.40 -5.02 6.98
N PHE A 24 19.95 -6.23 6.63
CA PHE A 24 20.83 -7.27 6.09
C PHE A 24 21.47 -6.85 4.76
N VAL A 25 20.72 -6.25 3.83
CA VAL A 25 21.29 -5.75 2.56
C VAL A 25 22.34 -4.69 2.82
N ARG A 26 22.00 -3.71 3.66
CA ARG A 26 22.89 -2.58 3.95
C ARG A 26 24.21 -3.07 4.56
N GLN A 27 24.14 -4.04 5.48
CA GLN A 27 25.31 -4.62 6.12
C GLN A 27 26.13 -5.48 5.14
N THR A 28 25.46 -6.27 4.29
CA THR A 28 26.13 -7.11 3.29
C THR A 28 26.84 -6.25 2.24
N GLU A 29 26.18 -5.20 1.75
CA GLU A 29 26.76 -4.24 0.82
C GLU A 29 27.98 -3.55 1.41
N SER A 30 27.90 -3.08 2.66
CA SER A 30 29.03 -2.40 3.31
C SER A 30 30.24 -3.33 3.48
N VAL A 31 30.01 -4.59 3.86
CA VAL A 31 31.07 -5.59 4.04
C VAL A 31 31.71 -5.95 2.70
N LEU A 32 30.89 -6.16 1.66
CA LEU A 32 31.39 -6.40 0.30
C LEU A 32 32.21 -5.24 -0.22
N ARG A 33 31.76 -4.00 0.00
CA ARG A 33 32.45 -2.78 -0.41
C ARG A 33 33.82 -2.68 0.24
N GLN A 34 33.87 -2.82 1.57
CA GLN A 34 35.12 -2.76 2.33
C GLN A 34 36.08 -3.90 1.93
N GLY A 35 35.56 -5.10 1.67
CA GLY A 35 36.35 -6.22 1.17
C GLY A 35 36.98 -5.94 -0.20
N GLN A 36 36.26 -5.28 -1.11
CA GLN A 36 36.81 -4.88 -2.42
C GLN A 36 37.82 -3.75 -2.32
N GLU A 37 37.56 -2.72 -1.51
CA GLU A 37 38.54 -1.65 -1.23
C GLU A 37 39.87 -2.25 -0.73
N GLN A 38 39.80 -3.16 0.24
CA GLN A 38 40.99 -3.84 0.77
C GLN A 38 41.69 -4.73 -0.28
N THR A 39 40.92 -5.46 -1.10
CA THR A 39 41.48 -6.33 -2.13
C THR A 39 42.18 -5.53 -3.23
N LEU A 40 41.57 -4.43 -3.67
CA LEU A 40 42.17 -3.57 -4.70
C LEU A 40 43.41 -2.86 -4.16
N LEU A 41 43.35 -2.35 -2.93
CA LEU A 41 44.51 -1.74 -2.26
C LEU A 41 45.66 -2.76 -2.08
N ALA A 42 45.36 -4.00 -1.69
CA ALA A 42 46.34 -5.08 -1.61
C ALA A 42 46.96 -5.40 -2.98
N SER A 43 46.15 -5.37 -4.04
CA SER A 43 46.61 -5.59 -5.42
C SER A 43 47.51 -4.45 -5.90
N ALA A 44 47.12 -3.19 -5.65
CA ALA A 44 47.90 -2.01 -6.00
C ALA A 44 49.23 -1.96 -5.24
N THR A 45 49.23 -2.29 -3.95
CA THR A 45 50.47 -2.36 -3.14
C THR A 45 51.39 -3.50 -3.61
N THR A 46 50.83 -4.64 -4.01
CA THR A 46 51.60 -5.75 -4.58
C THR A 46 52.21 -5.36 -5.92
N LEU A 47 51.46 -4.69 -6.79
CA LEU A 47 51.97 -4.18 -8.07
C LEU A 47 53.07 -3.14 -7.88
N ALA A 48 52.90 -2.19 -6.94
CA ALA A 48 53.92 -1.20 -6.62
C ALA A 48 55.24 -1.87 -6.17
N ARG A 49 55.17 -2.87 -5.29
CA ARG A 49 56.34 -3.65 -4.86
C ARG A 49 56.95 -4.49 -6.00
N ALA A 50 56.12 -5.05 -6.88
CA ALA A 50 56.61 -5.80 -8.02
C ALA A 50 57.42 -4.91 -8.97
N LEU A 51 56.99 -3.66 -9.19
CA LEU A 51 57.73 -2.68 -9.99
C LEU A 51 59.10 -2.36 -9.38
N GLU A 52 59.14 -2.16 -8.06
CA GLU A 52 60.38 -1.94 -7.31
C GLU A 52 61.35 -3.13 -7.48
N VAL A 53 60.86 -4.36 -7.35
CA VAL A 53 61.69 -5.59 -7.52
C VAL A 53 62.18 -5.78 -8.96
N MET A 54 61.41 -5.35 -9.96
CA MET A 54 61.83 -5.38 -11.37
C MET A 54 62.85 -4.29 -11.73
N GLY A 55 63.22 -3.43 -10.79
CA GLY A 55 64.16 -2.33 -11.02
C GLY A 55 63.57 -1.19 -11.85
N VAL A 56 62.25 -1.01 -11.83
CA VAL A 56 61.63 0.19 -12.39
C VAL A 56 61.93 1.34 -11.44
N GLU A 57 62.84 2.23 -11.84
CA GLU A 57 63.19 3.39 -11.03
C GLU A 57 61.96 4.30 -10.83
N ALA A 58 61.71 4.66 -9.57
CA ALA A 58 60.67 5.63 -9.26
C ALA A 58 61.08 7.01 -9.82
N PRO A 59 60.13 7.77 -10.39
CA PRO A 59 60.42 9.05 -11.04
C PRO A 59 61.13 10.05 -10.11
N SER A 60 61.89 10.99 -10.68
CA SER A 60 62.58 12.00 -9.87
C SER A 60 61.58 12.83 -9.05
N ARG A 61 61.94 13.12 -7.79
CA ARG A 61 61.17 14.00 -6.91
C ARG A 61 61.26 15.48 -7.32
N ASP A 62 62.32 15.84 -8.03
CA ASP A 62 62.62 17.21 -8.42
C ASP A 62 61.68 17.71 -9.53
N ALA A 63 61.54 19.03 -9.61
CA ALA A 63 60.79 19.69 -10.66
C ALA A 63 61.30 19.23 -12.04
N ALA A 64 60.37 18.82 -12.89
CA ALA A 64 60.69 18.20 -14.17
C ALA A 64 59.79 18.76 -15.27
N LEU A 65 60.33 18.77 -16.49
CA LEU A 65 59.59 19.15 -17.68
C LEU A 65 58.97 17.93 -18.34
N TYR A 66 57.64 17.90 -18.38
CA TYR A 66 56.90 16.87 -19.10
C TYR A 66 56.98 17.04 -20.62
N VAL A 67 57.35 15.97 -21.32
CA VAL A 67 57.41 15.83 -22.77
C VAL A 67 56.13 15.13 -23.23
N HIS A 68 55.26 15.88 -23.90
CA HIS A 68 54.01 15.35 -24.42
C HIS A 68 54.24 14.43 -25.63
N PRO A 69 53.57 13.27 -25.72
CA PRO A 69 53.60 12.45 -26.92
C PRO A 69 52.90 13.18 -28.07
N LEU A 70 53.52 13.20 -29.24
CA LEU A 70 53.01 13.87 -30.43
C LEU A 70 52.14 12.95 -31.30
N VAL A 71 50.93 13.44 -31.66
CA VAL A 71 50.06 12.83 -32.67
C VAL A 71 50.19 13.62 -33.97
N GLY A 72 51.38 13.58 -34.58
CA GLY A 72 51.70 14.34 -35.79
C GLY A 72 53.02 15.10 -35.70
N ARG A 73 53.35 15.88 -36.73
CA ARG A 73 54.57 16.69 -36.77
C ARG A 73 54.23 18.16 -36.52
N LEU A 74 54.98 18.80 -35.63
CA LEU A 74 54.91 20.25 -35.42
C LEU A 74 55.74 20.98 -36.48
N SER A 75 55.21 22.11 -36.97
CA SER A 75 55.95 23.07 -37.77
C SER A 75 56.79 23.94 -36.84
N VAL A 76 58.10 24.07 -37.11
CA VAL A 76 58.98 24.97 -36.33
C VAL A 76 58.96 26.34 -36.99
N ASP A 77 57.95 27.15 -36.67
CA ASP A 77 57.72 28.50 -37.22
C ASP A 77 57.60 29.60 -36.14
N GLY A 78 57.65 29.19 -34.87
CA GLY A 78 57.65 30.06 -33.69
C GLY A 78 56.24 30.44 -33.22
N TYR A 79 55.18 29.99 -33.90
CA TYR A 79 53.80 30.18 -33.47
C TYR A 79 53.31 29.03 -32.58
N ASP A 80 52.39 29.34 -31.67
CA ASP A 80 51.83 28.36 -30.73
C ASP A 80 50.55 27.67 -31.25
N SER A 81 50.24 27.80 -32.54
CA SER A 81 49.02 27.23 -33.15
C SER A 81 49.01 25.70 -33.06
N ASP A 82 50.13 25.07 -33.39
CA ASP A 82 50.27 23.61 -33.37
C ASP A 82 50.34 23.06 -31.93
N TRP A 83 50.58 23.96 -30.96
CA TRP A 83 50.68 23.63 -29.53
C TRP A 83 49.35 23.71 -28.79
N GLN A 84 48.24 24.05 -29.46
CA GLN A 84 46.95 24.37 -28.83
C GLN A 84 46.45 23.27 -27.86
N ALA A 85 46.60 21.99 -28.23
CA ALA A 85 46.19 20.86 -27.38
C ALA A 85 47.00 20.74 -26.08
N MET A 86 48.24 21.23 -26.07
CA MET A 86 49.16 21.13 -24.94
C MET A 86 49.16 22.39 -24.06
N ARG A 87 48.58 23.51 -24.51
CA ARG A 87 48.52 24.77 -23.75
C ARG A 87 47.96 24.63 -22.32
N PRO A 88 46.93 23.82 -22.03
CA PRO A 88 46.44 23.63 -20.66
C PRO A 88 47.48 23.02 -19.70
N PHE A 89 48.50 22.38 -20.27
CA PHE A 89 49.57 21.67 -19.58
C PHE A 89 50.91 22.44 -19.63
N ALA A 90 50.92 23.66 -20.16
CA ALA A 90 52.12 24.48 -20.23
C ALA A 90 52.70 24.75 -18.83
N GLN A 91 54.02 24.67 -18.72
CA GLN A 91 54.73 24.79 -17.44
C GLN A 91 55.33 26.19 -17.31
N THR A 92 54.92 26.92 -16.27
CA THR A 92 55.33 28.31 -16.05
C THR A 92 56.42 28.42 -14.99
N PHE A 93 57.45 29.19 -15.29
CA PHE A 93 58.59 29.40 -14.41
C PHE A 93 58.76 30.87 -14.06
N ALA A 94 59.15 31.13 -12.81
CA ALA A 94 59.45 32.46 -12.34
C ALA A 94 60.82 32.94 -12.85
N VAL A 95 60.86 34.12 -13.43
CA VAL A 95 62.10 34.79 -13.86
C VAL A 95 62.15 36.18 -13.23
N SER A 96 63.24 36.52 -12.54
CA SER A 96 63.40 37.81 -11.83
C SER A 96 62.19 38.21 -10.96
N GLY A 97 61.58 37.24 -10.27
CA GLY A 97 60.44 37.44 -9.38
C GLY A 97 59.06 37.45 -10.05
N ASN A 98 58.97 37.39 -11.38
CA ASN A 98 57.71 37.28 -12.11
C ASN A 98 57.41 35.80 -12.45
N ALA A 99 56.41 35.23 -11.75
CA ALA A 99 56.01 33.83 -11.85
C ALA A 99 55.46 33.37 -13.20
N GLN A 100 55.06 34.31 -14.08
CA GLN A 100 54.46 34.01 -15.38
C GLN A 100 55.37 34.39 -16.55
N LYS A 101 56.60 34.84 -16.28
CA LYS A 101 57.48 35.40 -17.29
C LYS A 101 57.92 34.38 -18.34
N LEU A 102 58.14 33.12 -17.95
CA LEU A 102 58.52 32.05 -18.87
C LEU A 102 57.46 30.95 -18.86
N THR A 103 56.98 30.56 -20.04
CA THR A 103 56.11 29.40 -20.24
C THR A 103 56.80 28.43 -21.19
N VAL A 104 56.90 27.15 -20.81
CA VAL A 104 57.58 26.11 -21.58
C VAL A 104 56.64 24.96 -21.86
N MET A 105 56.70 24.44 -23.09
CA MET A 105 56.07 23.21 -23.51
C MET A 105 57.10 22.35 -24.24
N LEU A 106 57.11 21.05 -23.92
CA LEU A 106 57.93 20.06 -24.63
C LEU A 106 57.02 19.01 -25.24
N ALA A 107 57.35 18.58 -26.44
CA ALA A 107 56.63 17.52 -27.12
C ALA A 107 57.61 16.64 -27.89
N GLY A 108 57.33 15.36 -28.06
CA GLY A 108 58.26 14.46 -28.75
C GLY A 108 57.59 13.29 -29.46
N ASP A 109 58.27 12.83 -30.50
CA ASP A 109 57.98 11.58 -31.21
C ASP A 109 59.28 10.74 -31.30
N ASP A 110 59.25 9.66 -32.08
CA ASP A 110 60.40 8.77 -32.28
C ASP A 110 61.61 9.46 -32.95
N GLN A 111 61.40 10.58 -33.63
CA GLN A 111 62.40 11.27 -34.44
C GLN A 111 62.89 12.57 -33.83
N TRP A 112 62.02 13.32 -33.16
CA TRP A 112 62.27 14.70 -32.73
C TRP A 112 61.77 14.97 -31.30
N LEU A 113 62.51 15.82 -30.59
CA LEU A 113 62.07 16.52 -29.39
C LEU A 113 61.88 17.99 -29.76
N TYR A 114 60.68 18.51 -29.55
CA TYR A 114 60.30 19.89 -29.78
C TYR A 114 60.27 20.65 -28.46
N LEU A 115 60.75 21.89 -28.50
CA LEU A 115 60.72 22.81 -27.38
C LEU A 115 60.09 24.11 -27.86
N PHE A 116 59.07 24.55 -27.13
CA PHE A 116 58.47 25.85 -27.27
C PHE A 116 58.59 26.62 -25.95
N ALA A 117 59.16 27.82 -26.01
CA ALA A 117 59.31 28.71 -24.87
C ALA A 117 58.74 30.08 -25.22
N ARG A 118 57.80 30.57 -24.41
CA ARG A 118 57.25 31.92 -24.50
C ARG A 118 57.74 32.76 -23.34
N VAL A 119 58.31 33.92 -23.65
CA VAL A 119 58.80 34.89 -22.68
C VAL A 119 57.97 36.15 -22.76
N LEU A 120 57.41 36.60 -21.63
CA LEU A 120 56.72 37.88 -21.53
C LEU A 120 57.73 38.99 -21.28
N ASP A 121 57.86 39.88 -22.26
CA ASP A 121 58.83 40.99 -22.25
C ASP A 121 58.41 42.12 -23.18
N THR A 122 58.21 43.31 -22.61
CA THR A 122 57.81 44.53 -23.33
C THR A 122 58.99 45.49 -23.58
N THR A 123 60.18 45.23 -23.03
CA THR A 123 61.34 46.13 -23.05
C THR A 123 62.48 45.60 -23.90
N ARG A 124 62.15 45.09 -25.10
CA ARG A 124 63.05 44.21 -25.84
C ARG A 124 64.33 44.85 -26.40
N GLN A 125 65.48 44.25 -26.12
CA GLN A 125 66.75 44.51 -26.82
C GLN A 125 67.15 43.34 -27.73
N ARG A 126 67.34 43.61 -29.02
CA ARG A 126 67.57 42.60 -30.06
C ARG A 126 69.05 42.47 -30.43
N ALA A 127 69.51 41.24 -30.60
CA ALA A 127 70.80 40.91 -31.22
C ALA A 127 70.73 39.49 -31.84
N ASP A 128 71.53 39.21 -32.86
CA ASP A 128 71.67 37.86 -33.42
C ASP A 128 72.51 36.99 -32.47
N ALA A 129 72.14 35.73 -32.27
CA ALA A 129 72.86 34.80 -31.40
C ALA A 129 74.35 34.62 -31.76
N ARG A 130 74.75 34.90 -33.00
CA ARG A 130 76.14 34.80 -33.46
C ARG A 130 76.97 36.04 -33.13
N ASP A 131 76.32 37.15 -32.78
CA ASP A 131 77.00 38.40 -32.45
C ASP A 131 77.41 38.44 -30.97
N ALA A 132 78.58 39.02 -30.69
CA ALA A 132 79.04 39.23 -29.31
C ALA A 132 78.10 40.14 -28.49
N ALA A 133 77.32 40.98 -29.17
CA ALA A 133 76.31 41.84 -28.55
C ALA A 133 75.18 41.06 -27.89
N SER A 134 74.91 39.80 -28.31
CA SER A 134 73.85 38.95 -27.74
C SER A 134 74.01 38.67 -26.25
N ALA A 135 75.24 38.75 -25.72
CA ALA A 135 75.50 38.59 -24.29
C ALA A 135 74.87 39.69 -23.41
N HIS A 136 74.55 40.85 -24.01
CA HIS A 136 73.98 42.00 -23.31
C HIS A 136 72.57 42.36 -23.83
N SER A 137 72.03 41.57 -24.76
CA SER A 137 70.65 41.71 -25.27
C SER A 137 69.71 40.74 -24.57
N ASP A 138 68.42 40.80 -24.86
CA ASP A 138 67.50 39.78 -24.36
C ASP A 138 67.73 38.47 -25.09
N HIS A 139 67.77 37.38 -24.34
CA HIS A 139 68.05 36.05 -24.88
C HIS A 139 67.58 34.95 -23.94
N VAL A 140 67.51 33.74 -24.48
CA VAL A 140 67.28 32.51 -23.71
C VAL A 140 68.55 31.68 -23.75
N ASP A 141 69.17 31.47 -22.59
CA ASP A 141 70.26 30.52 -22.45
C ASP A 141 69.68 29.13 -22.18
N LEU A 142 69.93 28.22 -23.12
CA LEU A 142 69.51 26.82 -23.04
C LEU A 142 70.73 25.95 -22.74
N ARG A 143 70.69 25.24 -21.62
CA ARG A 143 71.70 24.25 -21.24
C ARG A 143 71.12 22.85 -21.33
N LEU A 144 71.72 22.00 -22.17
CA LEU A 144 71.37 20.60 -22.35
C LEU A 144 72.36 19.72 -21.60
N LEU A 145 71.88 18.71 -20.87
CA LEU A 145 72.72 17.78 -20.11
C LEU A 145 72.32 16.34 -20.40
N ARG A 146 73.31 15.48 -20.61
CA ARG A 146 73.13 14.03 -20.78
C ARG A 146 74.37 13.30 -20.27
N ASN A 147 74.20 12.25 -19.46
CA ASN A 147 75.31 11.46 -18.90
C ASN A 147 76.43 12.30 -18.25
N GLY A 148 76.09 13.39 -17.56
CA GLY A 148 77.05 14.31 -16.92
C GLY A 148 77.79 15.26 -17.86
N GLN A 149 77.61 15.15 -19.18
CA GLN A 149 78.10 16.11 -20.17
C GLN A 149 77.06 17.20 -20.39
N ALA A 150 77.49 18.45 -20.55
CA ALA A 150 76.61 19.59 -20.77
C ALA A 150 77.05 20.45 -21.95
N ARG A 151 76.09 20.99 -22.69
CA ARG A 151 76.32 22.02 -23.70
C ARG A 151 75.37 23.19 -23.51
N GLN A 152 75.90 24.40 -23.66
CA GLN A 152 75.13 25.63 -23.55
C GLN A 152 75.00 26.34 -24.90
N TYR A 153 73.82 26.92 -25.13
CA TYR A 153 73.47 27.70 -26.31
C TYR A 153 72.82 29.01 -25.88
N ARG A 154 73.15 30.09 -26.60
CA ARG A 154 72.45 31.37 -26.47
C ARG A 154 71.47 31.51 -27.62
N ILE A 155 70.20 31.64 -27.30
CA ILE A 155 69.16 31.83 -28.30
C ILE A 155 68.74 33.30 -28.27
N ALA A 156 69.09 34.02 -29.32
CA ALA A 156 68.75 35.42 -29.54
C ALA A 156 68.51 35.65 -31.04
N SER A 157 67.64 36.61 -31.38
CA SER A 157 67.40 36.99 -32.77
C SER A 157 67.31 38.50 -32.94
N ALA A 158 67.89 39.01 -34.03
CA ALA A 158 67.80 40.41 -34.42
C ALA A 158 66.43 40.78 -35.02
N ALA A 159 65.69 39.79 -35.53
CA ALA A 159 64.37 39.95 -36.14
C ALA A 159 63.54 38.65 -36.05
N PRO A 160 62.21 38.70 -36.23
CA PRO A 160 61.38 37.49 -36.33
C PRO A 160 61.77 36.61 -37.51
N GLY A 161 61.72 35.29 -37.33
CA GLY A 161 62.05 34.29 -38.34
C GLY A 161 63.02 33.23 -37.82
N ARG A 162 63.72 32.57 -38.75
CA ARG A 162 64.66 31.49 -38.44
C ARG A 162 65.91 32.04 -37.73
N PHE A 163 66.28 31.44 -36.59
CA PHE A 163 67.50 31.76 -35.87
C PHE A 163 68.53 30.61 -35.95
N GLU A 164 69.78 30.96 -35.68
CA GLU A 164 70.93 30.07 -35.67
C GLU A 164 71.76 30.33 -34.42
N ALA A 165 71.71 29.42 -33.45
CA ALA A 165 72.35 29.59 -32.14
C ALA A 165 73.58 28.66 -32.02
N PRO A 166 74.81 29.17 -32.20
CA PRO A 166 76.02 28.39 -31.97
C PRO A 166 76.20 28.07 -30.48
N THR A 167 77.01 27.05 -30.18
CA THR A 167 77.34 26.73 -28.79
C THR A 167 78.23 27.80 -28.15
N ILE A 168 77.97 28.10 -26.87
CA ILE A 168 78.80 29.01 -26.05
C ILE A 168 79.97 28.23 -25.44
N ASP A 169 79.69 27.05 -24.89
CA ASP A 169 80.64 26.20 -24.17
C ASP A 169 80.12 24.74 -24.09
N GLY A 170 81.05 23.78 -24.04
CA GLY A 170 80.78 22.36 -23.79
C GLY A 170 81.29 21.38 -24.86
N ASP A 171 82.15 20.45 -24.43
CA ASP A 171 82.53 19.25 -25.19
C ASP A 171 81.56 18.10 -24.86
N ALA A 172 80.41 18.09 -25.55
CA ALA A 172 79.31 17.17 -25.31
C ALA A 172 78.70 16.67 -26.62
N PRO A 173 78.05 15.50 -26.63
CA PRO A 173 77.46 14.87 -27.81
C PRO A 173 76.10 15.50 -28.17
N PHE A 174 76.07 16.82 -28.27
CA PHE A 174 74.92 17.58 -28.77
C PHE A 174 75.29 18.25 -30.10
N PRO A 175 74.34 18.89 -30.82
CA PRO A 175 74.65 19.64 -32.03
C PRO A 175 75.63 20.79 -31.78
N GLN A 176 76.45 21.16 -32.77
CA GLN A 176 77.34 22.34 -32.68
C GLN A 176 76.54 23.67 -32.75
N GLN A 177 75.33 23.60 -33.29
CA GLN A 177 74.45 24.73 -33.52
C GLN A 177 73.00 24.27 -33.44
N LEU A 178 72.16 25.07 -32.77
CA LEU A 178 70.72 24.89 -32.78
C LEU A 178 70.08 25.78 -33.84
N VAL A 179 69.03 25.25 -34.46
CA VAL A 179 68.22 25.96 -35.44
C VAL A 179 66.77 25.91 -34.97
N GLY A 180 66.11 27.05 -35.02
CA GLY A 180 64.71 27.16 -34.66
C GLY A 180 64.08 28.40 -35.28
N ALA A 181 62.89 28.73 -34.81
CA ALA A 181 62.15 29.90 -35.19
C ALA A 181 61.93 30.80 -33.96
N TRP A 182 62.08 32.09 -34.19
CA TRP A 182 61.83 33.16 -33.24
C TRP A 182 60.64 33.96 -33.74
N GLN A 183 59.63 34.15 -32.90
CA GLN A 183 58.53 35.06 -33.17
C GLN A 183 58.37 36.06 -32.04
N GLU A 184 57.83 37.23 -32.36
CA GLU A 184 57.60 38.26 -31.35
C GLU A 184 56.27 38.97 -31.57
N ASP A 185 55.65 39.38 -30.47
CA ASP A 185 54.43 40.20 -30.46
C ASP A 185 54.58 41.40 -29.50
N GLY A 186 53.52 42.17 -29.29
CA GLY A 186 53.56 43.33 -28.36
C GLY A 186 53.70 42.96 -26.88
N SER A 187 53.54 41.69 -26.52
CA SER A 187 53.56 41.18 -25.15
C SER A 187 54.84 40.43 -24.79
N GLY A 188 55.60 39.97 -25.79
CA GLY A 188 56.77 39.14 -25.57
C GLY A 188 57.33 38.53 -26.84
N TYR A 189 58.06 37.43 -26.67
CA TYR A 189 58.61 36.62 -27.76
C TYR A 189 58.44 35.13 -27.49
N SER A 190 58.44 34.34 -28.56
CA SER A 190 58.44 32.88 -28.52
C SER A 190 59.63 32.33 -29.29
N VAL A 191 60.17 31.26 -28.73
CA VAL A 191 61.26 30.48 -29.29
C VAL A 191 60.74 29.07 -29.49
N GLU A 192 60.86 28.58 -30.71
CA GLU A 192 60.53 27.21 -31.05
C GLU A 192 61.73 26.53 -31.71
N LEU A 193 62.06 25.32 -31.28
CA LEU A 193 63.15 24.55 -31.84
C LEU A 193 62.86 23.06 -31.77
N ARG A 194 63.65 22.28 -32.51
CA ARG A 194 63.65 20.82 -32.45
C ARG A 194 65.05 20.25 -32.33
N LEU A 195 65.16 19.14 -31.64
CA LEU A 195 66.36 18.33 -31.46
C LEU A 195 66.07 16.93 -32.00
N ALA A 196 67.04 16.28 -32.65
CA ALA A 196 66.87 14.87 -33.00
C ALA A 196 66.69 14.06 -31.71
N ARG A 197 65.85 13.02 -31.73
CA ARG A 197 65.63 12.17 -30.55
C ARG A 197 66.94 11.55 -30.05
N ALA A 198 67.86 11.25 -30.98
CA ALA A 198 69.22 10.82 -30.67
C ALA A 198 70.04 11.82 -29.85
N ASP A 199 69.69 13.11 -29.87
CA ASP A 199 70.35 14.22 -29.17
C ASP A 199 69.51 14.78 -27.99
N ALA A 200 68.38 14.14 -27.66
CA ALA A 200 67.51 14.58 -26.56
C ALA A 200 68.20 14.53 -25.17
N PRO A 201 68.24 15.61 -24.40
CA PRO A 201 68.89 15.63 -23.09
C PRO A 201 68.15 14.77 -22.04
N ASP A 202 68.86 14.36 -20.99
CA ASP A 202 68.26 13.79 -19.78
C ASP A 202 67.75 14.91 -18.86
N HIS A 203 68.49 16.03 -18.81
CA HIS A 203 68.12 17.23 -18.09
C HIS A 203 68.36 18.49 -18.93
N LEU A 204 67.54 19.52 -18.71
CA LEU A 204 67.75 20.80 -19.34
C LEU A 204 67.53 21.96 -18.37
N SER A 205 68.10 23.11 -18.68
CA SER A 205 67.91 24.36 -17.95
C SER A 205 67.64 25.48 -18.94
N LEU A 206 66.59 26.27 -18.70
CA LEU A 206 66.29 27.49 -19.45
C LEU A 206 66.45 28.71 -18.53
N ALA A 207 67.39 29.58 -18.87
CA ALA A 207 67.52 30.89 -18.24
C ALA A 207 67.10 31.98 -19.22
N VAL A 208 66.22 32.88 -18.78
CA VAL A 208 65.83 34.05 -19.57
C VAL A 208 66.63 35.24 -19.09
N HIS A 209 67.39 35.85 -19.98
CA HIS A 209 68.06 37.12 -19.73
C HIS A 209 67.22 38.26 -20.31
N ASP A 210 66.87 39.21 -19.45
CA ASP A 210 66.23 40.47 -19.80
C ASP A 210 67.22 41.58 -19.46
N SER A 211 67.67 42.30 -20.49
CA SER A 211 68.67 43.37 -20.40
C SER A 211 68.20 44.57 -19.57
N ALA A 212 66.87 44.74 -19.39
CA ALA A 212 66.30 45.79 -18.55
C ALA A 212 66.22 45.40 -17.07
N LEU A 213 66.46 44.13 -16.71
CA LEU A 213 66.38 43.62 -15.35
C LEU A 213 67.73 43.08 -14.86
N PRO A 214 67.99 43.15 -13.53
CA PRO A 214 69.16 42.49 -12.97
C PRO A 214 69.09 40.98 -13.20
N GLN A 215 70.24 40.37 -13.49
CA GLN A 215 70.36 38.93 -13.63
C GLN A 215 69.91 38.24 -12.34
N THR A 216 69.00 37.28 -12.48
CA THR A 216 68.65 36.37 -11.38
C THR A 216 69.56 35.15 -11.38
N GLY A 217 69.59 34.44 -10.24
CA GLY A 217 70.42 33.26 -10.03
C GLY A 217 70.23 32.16 -11.07
N ALA A 218 71.08 31.14 -11.01
CA ALA A 218 71.08 30.04 -11.97
C ALA A 218 69.69 29.41 -12.12
N ALA A 219 69.26 29.20 -13.36
CA ALA A 219 68.04 28.47 -13.65
C ALA A 219 68.14 27.03 -13.14
N PRO A 220 67.03 26.44 -12.65
CA PRO A 220 67.04 25.07 -12.17
C PRO A 220 67.32 24.11 -13.33
N VAL A 221 68.09 23.05 -13.03
CA VAL A 221 68.28 21.93 -13.94
C VAL A 221 67.09 20.99 -13.75
N LEU A 222 66.27 20.85 -14.78
CA LEU A 222 65.02 20.10 -14.76
C LEU A 222 65.20 18.79 -15.52
N ALA A 223 64.77 17.68 -14.92
CA ALA A 223 64.72 16.40 -15.62
C ALA A 223 63.64 16.42 -16.71
N LEU A 224 63.84 15.70 -17.80
CA LEU A 224 62.78 15.48 -18.79
C LEU A 224 62.00 14.22 -18.38
N LEU A 225 60.70 14.40 -18.13
CA LEU A 225 59.78 13.29 -17.88
C LEU A 225 58.88 13.12 -19.10
N GLY A 226 58.46 11.91 -19.40
CA GLY A 226 57.54 11.65 -20.50
C GLY A 226 56.88 10.30 -20.36
N TYR A 227 55.95 10.03 -21.27
CA TYR A 227 55.32 8.72 -21.36
C TYR A 227 56.34 7.66 -21.79
N ASP A 228 56.43 6.56 -21.05
CA ASP A 228 57.31 5.43 -21.36
C ASP A 228 56.49 4.22 -21.86
N ASP A 229 56.56 3.98 -23.17
CA ASP A 229 55.89 2.87 -23.83
C ASP A 229 56.39 1.50 -23.37
N LYS A 230 57.67 1.36 -23.02
CA LYS A 230 58.22 0.09 -22.54
C LYS A 230 57.67 -0.25 -21.16
N LEU A 231 57.58 0.76 -20.30
CA LEU A 231 56.97 0.64 -18.99
C LEU A 231 55.47 0.36 -19.12
N ALA A 232 54.76 1.05 -20.00
CA ALA A 232 53.35 0.80 -20.32
C ALA A 232 53.11 -0.66 -20.75
N HIS A 233 53.94 -1.20 -21.66
CA HIS A 233 53.88 -2.60 -22.06
C HIS A 233 54.19 -3.59 -20.92
N THR A 234 55.08 -3.22 -20.01
CA THR A 234 55.38 -4.03 -18.82
C THR A 234 54.18 -4.07 -17.87
N LEU A 235 53.59 -2.91 -17.60
CA LEU A 235 52.37 -2.78 -16.79
C LEU A 235 51.21 -3.57 -17.40
N GLN A 236 51.02 -3.51 -18.73
CA GLN A 236 49.98 -4.26 -19.43
C GLN A 236 50.01 -5.77 -19.14
N ARG A 237 51.19 -6.35 -18.89
CA ARG A 237 51.35 -7.80 -18.61
C ARG A 237 51.12 -8.17 -17.14
N LEU A 238 51.21 -7.19 -16.23
CA LEU A 238 51.10 -7.39 -14.79
C LEU A 238 49.71 -7.08 -14.25
N VAL A 239 48.99 -6.18 -14.93
CA VAL A 239 47.67 -5.72 -14.48
C VAL A 239 46.61 -6.81 -14.68
N PRO A 240 45.74 -7.05 -13.69
CA PRO A 240 44.61 -7.96 -13.81
C PRO A 240 43.65 -7.61 -14.97
N GLN A 241 42.89 -8.58 -15.44
CA GLN A 241 41.83 -8.33 -16.43
C GLN A 241 40.78 -7.35 -15.88
N HIS A 242 40.25 -6.48 -16.75
CA HIS A 242 39.28 -5.44 -16.42
C HIS A 242 39.78 -4.37 -15.42
N SER A 243 41.09 -4.29 -15.24
CA SER A 243 41.75 -3.23 -14.49
C SER A 243 42.62 -2.38 -15.41
N ARG A 244 42.79 -1.12 -15.01
CA ARG A 244 43.74 -0.18 -15.62
C ARG A 244 44.64 0.33 -14.51
N VAL A 245 45.95 0.33 -14.75
CA VAL A 245 46.92 0.97 -13.87
C VAL A 245 47.47 2.21 -14.55
N ARG A 246 47.67 3.26 -13.77
CA ARG A 246 48.34 4.49 -14.18
C ARG A 246 49.50 4.74 -13.24
N LEU A 247 50.66 5.00 -13.81
CA LEU A 247 51.82 5.44 -13.06
C LEU A 247 51.93 6.95 -13.20
N VAL A 248 52.03 7.66 -12.09
CA VAL A 248 52.12 9.13 -12.08
C VAL A 248 53.33 9.61 -11.29
N SER A 249 53.91 10.73 -11.73
CA SER A 249 54.99 11.41 -11.01
C SER A 249 54.48 12.14 -9.76
N ALA A 250 55.42 12.68 -8.97
CA ALA A 250 55.11 13.51 -7.81
C ALA A 250 54.24 14.75 -8.12
N ASP A 251 54.31 15.28 -9.34
CA ASP A 251 53.53 16.45 -9.78
C ASP A 251 52.21 16.07 -10.49
N GLY A 252 51.89 14.78 -10.52
CA GLY A 252 50.70 14.20 -11.14
C GLY A 252 50.82 13.91 -12.64
N TRP A 253 52.01 14.01 -13.23
CA TRP A 253 52.22 13.71 -14.65
C TRP A 253 52.12 12.21 -14.93
N LEU A 254 51.42 11.84 -16.00
CA LEU A 254 51.27 10.45 -16.40
C LEU A 254 52.54 9.90 -17.04
N LEU A 255 53.08 8.82 -16.50
CA LEU A 255 54.32 8.20 -16.99
C LEU A 255 54.06 6.94 -17.80
N ALA A 256 53.06 6.15 -17.42
CA ALA A 256 52.68 4.94 -18.15
C ALA A 256 51.26 4.51 -17.80
N VAL A 257 50.58 3.89 -18.77
CA VAL A 257 49.28 3.25 -18.57
C VAL A 257 49.39 1.78 -18.97
N GLY A 258 48.84 0.90 -18.15
CA GLY A 258 48.73 -0.52 -18.48
C GLY A 258 47.35 -1.06 -18.17
N GLY A 259 46.88 -1.99 -18.99
CA GLY A 259 45.54 -2.56 -18.87
C GLY A 259 44.48 -1.68 -19.52
N ALA A 260 43.25 -2.16 -19.47
CA ALA A 260 42.09 -1.45 -19.98
C ALA A 260 40.92 -1.69 -19.03
N LEU A 261 40.16 -0.63 -18.77
CA LEU A 261 38.86 -0.80 -18.13
C LEU A 261 38.01 -1.61 -19.10
N GLY A 262 37.46 -2.73 -18.62
CA GLY A 262 36.57 -3.54 -19.44
C GLY A 262 35.42 -2.67 -19.92
N SER A 263 35.20 -2.58 -21.24
CA SER A 263 33.98 -2.00 -21.78
C SER A 263 32.83 -2.82 -21.18
N PRO A 264 31.90 -2.22 -20.42
CA PRO A 264 30.81 -2.98 -19.83
C PRO A 264 30.05 -3.59 -21.01
N GLY A 265 30.14 -4.91 -21.16
CA GLY A 265 29.49 -5.62 -22.25
C GLY A 265 28.05 -5.17 -22.34
N LYS A 266 27.62 -4.75 -23.55
CA LYS A 266 26.29 -4.25 -23.93
C LYS A 266 25.49 -3.80 -22.71
N THR A 267 25.47 -2.49 -22.43
CA THR A 267 24.46 -1.79 -21.62
C THR A 267 23.36 -2.78 -21.23
N VAL A 268 23.57 -3.49 -20.13
CA VAL A 268 22.56 -4.42 -19.65
C VAL A 268 21.38 -3.51 -19.50
N GLU A 269 20.32 -3.73 -20.29
CA GLU A 269 19.08 -2.96 -20.21
C GLU A 269 18.68 -3.00 -18.74
N ARG A 270 19.11 -1.97 -18.01
CA ARG A 270 18.83 -1.84 -16.60
C ARG A 270 17.37 -1.55 -16.61
N ASN A 271 16.57 -2.58 -16.34
CA ASN A 271 15.16 -2.42 -16.08
C ASN A 271 15.06 -1.33 -15.01
N GLY A 272 14.67 -0.12 -15.42
CA GLY A 272 14.57 1.08 -14.59
C GLY A 272 13.40 0.99 -13.60
N GLY A 273 13.29 -0.15 -12.93
CA GLY A 273 12.29 -0.45 -11.94
C GLY A 273 12.58 0.26 -10.63
N PHE A 274 11.60 0.20 -9.74
CA PHE A 274 11.63 0.84 -8.43
C PHE A 274 12.83 0.43 -7.55
N ALA A 275 13.33 -0.81 -7.70
CA ALA A 275 14.53 -1.27 -6.98
C ALA A 275 15.79 -0.50 -7.38
N ASP A 276 15.98 -0.23 -8.67
CA ASP A 276 17.14 0.55 -9.17
C ASP A 276 17.06 2.01 -8.69
N PHE A 277 15.85 2.58 -8.63
CA PHE A 277 15.61 3.89 -8.03
C PHE A 277 15.99 3.96 -6.54
N ILE A 278 15.57 2.96 -5.75
CA ILE A 278 15.93 2.89 -4.32
C ILE A 278 17.43 2.72 -4.15
N TYR A 279 18.04 1.82 -4.91
CA TYR A 279 19.49 1.62 -4.85
C TYR A 279 20.23 2.92 -5.13
N ARG A 280 19.93 3.61 -6.23
CA ARG A 280 20.60 4.85 -6.63
C ARG A 280 20.46 5.99 -5.63
N ASN A 281 19.28 6.12 -5.01
CA ASN A 281 19.00 7.26 -4.13
C ASN A 281 19.35 7.03 -2.66
N LEU A 282 19.31 5.78 -2.18
CA LEU A 282 19.51 5.46 -0.76
C LEU A 282 20.76 4.66 -0.45
N LEU A 283 21.25 3.82 -1.36
CA LEU A 283 22.37 2.89 -1.11
C LEU A 283 23.64 3.28 -1.87
N ALA A 284 23.50 3.64 -3.15
CA ALA A 284 24.62 3.92 -4.02
C ALA A 284 25.48 5.06 -3.44
N PRO A 285 26.81 4.93 -3.44
CA PRO A 285 27.69 6.03 -3.10
C PRO A 285 27.38 7.20 -4.03
N LYS A 286 27.26 8.41 -3.48
CA LYS A 286 27.22 9.60 -4.32
C LYS A 286 28.59 9.70 -5.00
N PRO A 287 28.70 9.51 -6.33
CA PRO A 287 29.98 9.61 -6.97
C PRO A 287 30.51 11.03 -6.77
N SER A 288 31.74 11.17 -6.31
CA SER A 288 32.47 12.42 -6.49
C SER A 288 32.49 12.69 -8.00
N GLN A 289 32.11 13.92 -8.40
CA GLN A 289 32.16 14.36 -9.80
C GLN A 289 33.63 14.51 -10.23
N ALA A 290 34.36 13.40 -10.36
CA ALA A 290 35.61 13.37 -11.10
C ALA A 290 35.26 13.05 -12.55
N GLN A 291 35.64 13.92 -13.49
CA GLN A 291 35.47 13.71 -14.92
C GLN A 291 36.33 12.52 -15.34
N THR A 292 35.75 11.33 -15.37
CA THR A 292 36.38 10.15 -15.96
C THR A 292 36.10 10.13 -17.46
N SER A 293 36.58 11.16 -18.19
CA SER A 293 36.68 11.00 -19.64
C SER A 293 37.59 9.81 -19.94
N ASP A 294 37.20 8.96 -20.88
CA ASP A 294 38.06 7.88 -21.43
C ASP A 294 39.38 8.44 -22.01
N GLU A 295 39.42 9.74 -22.25
CA GLU A 295 40.60 10.49 -22.63
C GLU A 295 41.65 10.46 -21.51
N ILE A 296 42.81 9.91 -21.85
CA ILE A 296 43.97 9.82 -20.96
C ILE A 296 44.49 11.24 -20.72
N ASP A 297 44.04 11.89 -19.65
CA ASP A 297 44.58 13.18 -19.22
C ASP A 297 46.08 13.00 -18.90
N PRO A 298 46.99 13.77 -19.55
CA PRO A 298 48.41 13.70 -19.27
C PRO A 298 48.78 14.14 -17.84
N ARG A 299 47.86 14.77 -17.09
CA ARG A 299 48.10 15.15 -15.69
C ARG A 299 46.89 14.89 -14.78
N LEU A 300 47.03 13.92 -13.87
CA LEU A 300 46.03 13.66 -12.85
C LEU A 300 46.09 14.74 -11.76
N ARG A 301 44.95 15.36 -11.45
CA ARG A 301 44.80 16.42 -10.42
C ARG A 301 43.78 16.07 -9.33
N ASP A 302 43.43 14.80 -9.17
CA ASP A 302 42.43 14.37 -8.19
C ASP A 302 42.88 14.68 -6.75
N ALA A 303 41.93 15.12 -5.92
CA ALA A 303 42.18 15.46 -4.52
C ALA A 303 42.75 14.27 -3.72
N ASP A 304 42.38 13.05 -4.11
CA ASP A 304 42.84 11.80 -3.49
C ASP A 304 44.32 11.53 -3.80
N LEU A 305 44.81 11.98 -4.96
CA LEU A 305 46.23 11.84 -5.35
C LEU A 305 47.14 12.70 -4.46
N ALA A 306 46.70 13.90 -4.08
CA ALA A 306 47.47 14.79 -3.21
C ALA A 306 47.78 14.15 -1.85
N GLN A 307 46.83 13.42 -1.27
CA GLN A 307 47.05 12.67 -0.02
C GLN A 307 47.98 11.47 -0.22
N VAL A 308 47.89 10.80 -1.36
CA VAL A 308 48.75 9.64 -1.69
C VAL A 308 50.20 10.06 -1.80
N LEU A 309 50.45 11.22 -2.40
CA LEU A 309 51.78 11.80 -2.52
C LEU A 309 52.42 12.16 -1.17
N THR A 310 51.64 12.32 -0.10
CA THR A 310 52.17 12.46 1.27
C THR A 310 52.63 11.14 1.90
N GLY A 311 52.43 10.00 1.22
CA GLY A 311 52.86 8.67 1.67
C GLY A 311 51.75 7.78 2.23
N THR A 312 50.49 8.19 2.16
CA THR A 312 49.34 7.38 2.65
C THR A 312 48.53 6.81 1.50
N ALA A 313 48.39 5.49 1.41
CA ALA A 313 47.57 4.88 0.37
C ALA A 313 46.07 5.19 0.59
N GLN A 314 45.34 5.43 -0.49
CA GLN A 314 43.93 5.85 -0.46
C GLN A 314 43.09 5.03 -1.43
N THR A 315 41.78 4.94 -1.15
CA THR A 315 40.79 4.33 -2.04
C THR A 315 39.62 5.26 -2.26
N ALA A 316 39.12 5.32 -3.49
CA ALA A 316 38.00 6.19 -3.87
C ALA A 316 37.01 5.47 -4.79
N TRP A 317 35.74 5.84 -4.65
CA TRP A 317 34.66 5.35 -5.51
C TRP A 317 34.19 6.47 -6.43
N HIS A 318 34.40 6.29 -7.74
CA HIS A 318 33.98 7.23 -8.77
C HIS A 318 32.79 6.67 -9.57
N GLY A 319 31.97 7.58 -10.06
CA GLY A 319 30.93 7.25 -11.04
C GLY A 319 31.57 7.04 -12.40
N ASP A 320 31.19 5.98 -13.09
CA ASP A 320 31.54 5.78 -14.49
C ASP A 320 30.55 6.53 -15.40
N VAL A 321 31.02 7.01 -16.55
CA VAL A 321 30.25 7.80 -17.55
C VAL A 321 29.01 7.05 -18.03
N GLN A 322 29.05 5.71 -17.99
CA GLN A 322 27.94 4.83 -18.37
C GLN A 322 27.07 4.37 -17.18
N GLY A 323 27.19 5.02 -16.01
CA GLY A 323 26.43 4.68 -14.80
C GLY A 323 26.95 3.44 -14.05
N GLY A 324 28.14 2.98 -14.39
CA GLY A 324 28.92 2.01 -13.62
C GLY A 324 29.56 2.64 -12.38
N VAL A 325 30.24 1.80 -11.60
CA VAL A 325 31.00 2.22 -10.43
C VAL A 325 32.46 1.83 -10.64
N LEU A 326 33.34 2.82 -10.56
CA LEU A 326 34.79 2.67 -10.69
C LEU A 326 35.42 2.72 -9.29
N LEU A 327 36.12 1.67 -8.91
CA LEU A 327 36.92 1.66 -7.69
C LEU A 327 38.37 1.99 -8.05
N LEU A 328 38.94 2.96 -7.34
CA LEU A 328 40.31 3.41 -7.49
C LEU A 328 41.08 3.13 -6.19
N ALA A 329 42.27 2.56 -6.31
CA ALA A 329 43.24 2.42 -5.23
C ALA A 329 44.56 3.08 -5.64
N ALA A 330 44.99 4.08 -4.89
CA ALA A 330 46.21 4.82 -5.14
C ALA A 330 47.23 4.54 -4.05
N VAL A 331 48.44 4.15 -4.44
CA VAL A 331 49.52 3.73 -3.55
C VAL A 331 50.77 4.55 -3.85
N PRO A 332 51.46 5.11 -2.85
CA PRO A 332 52.69 5.85 -3.06
C PRO A 332 53.82 4.93 -3.54
N LEU A 333 54.59 5.42 -4.50
CA LEU A 333 55.87 4.81 -4.89
C LEU A 333 56.96 5.46 -4.05
N GLN A 334 57.58 4.68 -3.17
CA GLN A 334 58.67 5.15 -2.33
C GLN A 334 59.99 5.00 -3.07
N GLY A 335 60.84 6.02 -2.98
CA GLY A 335 62.27 5.90 -3.23
C GLY A 335 63.06 6.24 -1.97
N ASP A 336 64.39 6.23 -2.08
CA ASP A 336 65.29 6.44 -0.94
C ASP A 336 65.05 7.78 -0.20
N ASP A 337 64.57 8.81 -0.91
CA ASP A 337 64.36 10.17 -0.39
C ASP A 337 62.87 10.54 -0.17
N GLY A 338 61.98 9.54 -0.12
CA GLY A 338 60.54 9.71 0.11
C GLY A 338 59.67 9.36 -1.09
N THR A 339 58.39 9.77 -1.06
CA THR A 339 57.42 9.49 -2.13
C THR A 339 57.82 10.19 -3.42
N ARG A 340 58.06 9.40 -4.47
CA ARG A 340 58.54 9.86 -5.78
C ARG A 340 57.42 9.92 -6.83
N GLY A 341 56.33 9.21 -6.59
CA GLY A 341 55.14 9.22 -7.44
C GLY A 341 54.03 8.36 -6.83
N ALA A 342 53.04 8.00 -7.63
CA ALA A 342 51.98 7.10 -7.21
C ALA A 342 51.61 6.10 -8.30
N LEU A 343 51.18 4.92 -7.86
CA LEU A 343 50.52 3.93 -8.69
C LEU A 343 49.03 3.99 -8.41
N VAL A 344 48.24 4.23 -9.45
CA VAL A 344 46.78 4.31 -9.38
C VAL A 344 46.21 3.10 -10.12
N LEU A 345 45.61 2.18 -9.37
CA LEU A 345 44.92 1.02 -9.90
C LEU A 345 43.42 1.29 -9.93
N GLU A 346 42.83 1.17 -11.10
CA GLU A 346 41.41 1.39 -11.37
C GLU A 346 40.77 0.06 -11.77
N GLN A 347 39.61 -0.26 -11.20
CA GLN A 347 38.85 -1.46 -11.55
C GLN A 347 37.39 -1.11 -11.77
N SER A 348 36.87 -1.46 -12.96
CA SER A 348 35.44 -1.39 -13.24
C SER A 348 34.78 -2.67 -12.74
N ASN A 349 33.81 -2.55 -11.84
CA ASN A 349 33.04 -3.70 -11.35
C ASN A 349 31.54 -3.55 -11.68
N PRO A 350 31.09 -4.07 -12.84
CA PRO A 350 29.68 -4.01 -13.21
C PRO A 350 28.78 -4.94 -12.39
N MET A 351 29.34 -5.88 -11.60
CA MET A 351 28.55 -6.89 -10.90
C MET A 351 27.96 -6.41 -9.56
N LEU A 352 28.61 -5.48 -8.87
CA LEU A 352 28.13 -4.94 -7.58
C LEU A 352 26.72 -4.32 -7.67
N PRO A 353 26.45 -3.40 -8.62
CA PRO A 353 25.11 -2.83 -8.79
C PRO A 353 24.06 -3.89 -9.16
N ASN A 354 24.44 -4.91 -9.92
CA ASN A 354 23.53 -5.96 -10.38
C ASN A 354 23.17 -6.93 -9.24
N LEU A 355 24.15 -7.33 -8.42
CA LEU A 355 23.91 -8.18 -7.25
C LEU A 355 23.08 -7.45 -6.19
N ALA A 356 23.36 -6.16 -5.95
CA ALA A 356 22.60 -5.35 -5.01
C ALA A 356 21.15 -5.13 -5.48
N SER A 357 20.93 -4.81 -6.75
CA SER A 357 19.58 -4.63 -7.31
C SER A 357 18.79 -5.94 -7.36
N GLN A 358 19.43 -7.08 -7.66
CA GLN A 358 18.79 -8.39 -7.62
C GLN A 358 18.43 -8.80 -6.18
N ALA A 359 19.32 -8.58 -5.22
CA ALA A 359 19.01 -8.80 -3.80
C ALA A 359 17.85 -7.90 -3.34
N LEU A 360 17.87 -6.61 -3.69
CA LEU A 360 16.84 -5.66 -3.32
C LEU A 360 15.48 -6.01 -3.94
N SER A 361 15.44 -6.39 -5.23
CA SER A 361 14.20 -6.85 -5.88
C SER A 361 13.65 -8.13 -5.27
N SER A 362 14.50 -9.09 -4.91
CA SER A 362 14.06 -10.30 -4.21
C SER A 362 13.48 -10.00 -2.83
N LEU A 363 14.04 -9.02 -2.11
CA LEU A 363 13.53 -8.57 -0.82
C LEU A 363 12.25 -7.77 -0.92
N LEU A 364 12.12 -6.90 -1.93
CA LEU A 364 10.87 -6.20 -2.23
C LEU A 364 9.77 -7.21 -2.60
N GLY A 365 10.10 -8.20 -3.43
CA GLY A 365 9.19 -9.30 -3.78
C GLY A 365 8.77 -10.12 -2.57
N ALA A 366 9.71 -10.53 -1.73
CA ALA A 366 9.44 -11.26 -0.49
C ALA A 366 8.63 -10.42 0.51
N SER A 367 8.92 -9.12 0.63
CA SER A 367 8.18 -8.19 1.49
C SER A 367 6.76 -7.98 0.99
N LEU A 368 6.57 -7.81 -0.31
CA LEU A 368 5.24 -7.69 -0.93
C LEU A 368 4.44 -8.97 -0.78
N LEU A 369 5.08 -10.14 -0.94
CA LEU A 369 4.45 -11.43 -0.71
C LEU A 369 4.08 -11.61 0.77
N ALA A 370 4.94 -11.26 1.70
CA ALA A 370 4.65 -11.29 3.13
C ALA A 370 3.48 -10.34 3.48
N LEU A 371 3.45 -9.14 2.88
CA LEU A 371 2.36 -8.19 3.04
C LEU A 371 1.04 -8.74 2.47
N ALA A 372 1.09 -9.33 1.28
CA ALA A 372 -0.08 -9.93 0.64
C ALA A 372 -0.62 -11.13 1.43
N VAL A 373 0.25 -12.00 1.93
CA VAL A 373 -0.12 -13.12 2.81
C VAL A 373 -0.74 -12.60 4.11
N SER A 374 -0.13 -11.58 4.73
CA SER A 374 -0.66 -10.97 5.95
C SER A 374 -2.01 -10.29 5.72
N ALA A 375 -2.17 -9.56 4.62
CA ALA A 375 -3.43 -8.95 4.23
C ALA A 375 -4.50 -10.03 3.98
N GLY A 376 -4.16 -11.11 3.28
CA GLY A 376 -5.02 -12.26 3.07
C GLY A 376 -5.46 -12.92 4.39
N LEU A 377 -4.53 -13.14 5.32
CA LEU A 377 -4.83 -13.67 6.66
C LEU A 377 -5.73 -12.73 7.46
N LEU A 378 -5.50 -11.41 7.40
CA LEU A 378 -6.34 -10.40 8.06
C LEU A 378 -7.76 -10.35 7.47
N LEU A 379 -7.88 -10.40 6.14
CA LEU A 379 -9.16 -10.43 5.45
C LEU A 379 -9.92 -11.73 5.74
N LEU A 380 -9.25 -12.87 5.72
CA LEU A 380 -9.82 -14.16 6.08
C LEU A 380 -10.31 -14.15 7.53
N PHE A 381 -9.48 -13.68 8.45
CA PHE A 381 -9.82 -13.57 9.87
C PHE A 381 -11.01 -12.62 10.10
N GLY A 382 -11.00 -11.43 9.47
CA GLY A 382 -12.09 -10.47 9.53
C GLY A 382 -13.39 -11.02 8.92
N GLY A 383 -13.30 -11.76 7.82
CA GLY A 383 -14.41 -12.46 7.19
C GLY A 383 -15.01 -13.52 8.10
N LEU A 384 -14.16 -14.35 8.73
CA LEU A 384 -14.57 -15.38 9.67
C LEU A 384 -15.27 -14.79 10.90
N LEU A 385 -14.72 -13.70 11.46
CA LEU A 385 -15.31 -12.99 12.59
C LEU A 385 -16.66 -12.36 12.20
N SER A 386 -16.73 -11.67 11.06
CA SER A 386 -17.96 -11.07 10.54
C SER A 386 -19.05 -12.11 10.30
N TRP A 387 -18.69 -13.29 9.78
CA TRP A 387 -19.63 -14.41 9.63
C TRP A 387 -20.15 -14.90 10.99
N ARG A 388 -19.26 -15.10 11.98
CA ARG A 388 -19.64 -15.50 13.34
C ARG A 388 -20.58 -14.48 14.01
N ILE A 389 -20.28 -13.18 13.89
CA ILE A 389 -21.13 -12.09 14.42
C ILE A 389 -22.48 -12.08 13.72
N ARG A 390 -22.52 -12.14 12.38
CA ARG A 390 -23.78 -12.17 11.61
C ARG A 390 -24.63 -13.38 11.99
N ARG A 391 -24.01 -14.55 12.17
CA ARG A 391 -24.71 -15.77 12.60
C ARG A 391 -25.31 -15.61 13.99
N LEU A 392 -24.57 -15.02 14.94
CA LEU A 392 -25.09 -14.74 16.28
C LEU A 392 -26.23 -13.71 16.21
N ARG A 393 -26.01 -12.55 15.58
CA ARG A 393 -27.02 -11.50 15.37
C ARG A 393 -28.32 -12.07 14.80
N ASN A 394 -28.25 -12.86 13.73
CA ASN A 394 -29.43 -13.44 13.10
C ASN A 394 -30.16 -14.42 14.03
N ALA A 395 -29.44 -15.12 14.91
CA ALA A 395 -30.06 -15.98 15.91
C ALA A 395 -30.75 -15.18 17.02
N THR A 396 -30.11 -14.11 17.51
CA THR A 396 -30.71 -13.17 18.47
C THR A 396 -31.97 -12.53 17.88
N GLU A 397 -31.91 -12.06 16.62
CA GLU A 397 -33.02 -11.41 15.93
C GLU A 397 -34.22 -12.35 15.73
N ARG A 398 -33.97 -13.64 15.44
CA ARG A 398 -35.03 -14.66 15.40
C ARG A 398 -35.66 -14.90 16.77
N ALA A 399 -34.86 -14.98 17.83
CA ALA A 399 -35.37 -15.18 19.19
C ALA A 399 -36.23 -13.98 19.67
N THR A 400 -35.83 -12.76 19.32
CA THR A 400 -36.62 -11.54 19.61
C THR A 400 -37.98 -11.57 18.90
N ARG A 401 -38.04 -11.94 17.61
CA ARG A 401 -39.31 -12.04 16.87
C ARG A 401 -40.24 -13.14 17.40
N ALA A 402 -39.68 -14.19 17.99
CA ALA A 402 -40.44 -15.28 18.60
C ALA A 402 -40.90 -14.98 20.05
N GLY A 403 -40.97 -13.70 20.44
CA GLY A 403 -41.43 -13.30 21.79
C GLY A 403 -40.50 -13.75 22.92
N GLY A 404 -39.21 -13.95 22.63
CA GLY A 404 -38.23 -14.42 23.59
C GLY A 404 -38.12 -15.95 23.70
N LYS A 405 -38.86 -16.74 22.91
CA LYS A 405 -38.70 -18.20 22.89
C LYS A 405 -37.52 -18.63 22.00
N LEU A 406 -36.55 -19.30 22.60
CA LEU A 406 -35.43 -19.93 21.90
C LEU A 406 -35.87 -21.27 21.29
N SER A 407 -35.66 -21.46 19.99
CA SER A 407 -35.87 -22.77 19.31
C SER A 407 -34.68 -23.74 19.48
N GLY A 408 -33.72 -23.42 20.34
CA GLY A 408 -32.49 -24.17 20.57
C GLY A 408 -31.36 -23.28 21.10
N PRO A 409 -30.19 -23.86 21.45
CA PRO A 409 -29.06 -23.10 21.98
C PRO A 409 -28.52 -22.12 20.92
N LEU A 410 -28.18 -20.90 21.35
CA LEU A 410 -27.58 -19.90 20.47
C LEU A 410 -26.29 -20.44 19.82
N PRO A 411 -25.98 -20.02 18.59
CA PRO A 411 -24.71 -20.39 17.96
C PRO A 411 -23.55 -19.81 18.77
N LEU A 412 -22.40 -20.51 18.77
CA LEU A 412 -21.16 -20.11 19.44
C LEU A 412 -21.11 -20.28 20.97
N THR A 413 -22.15 -20.87 21.59
CA THR A 413 -22.18 -21.10 23.05
C THR A 413 -21.04 -21.99 23.56
N ALA A 414 -20.52 -22.90 22.71
CA ALA A 414 -19.35 -23.74 23.00
C ALA A 414 -18.00 -23.03 22.82
N SER A 415 -17.99 -21.80 22.30
CA SER A 415 -16.77 -21.04 22.10
C SER A 415 -16.22 -20.51 23.42
N THR A 416 -14.90 -20.55 23.59
CA THR A 416 -14.17 -20.05 24.77
C THR A 416 -13.64 -18.62 24.60
N ASP A 417 -14.10 -17.92 23.57
CA ASP A 417 -13.73 -16.53 23.29
C ASP A 417 -14.84 -15.56 23.73
N GLU A 418 -14.56 -14.27 23.57
CA GLU A 418 -15.43 -13.17 23.99
C GLU A 418 -16.81 -13.24 23.29
N LEU A 419 -16.88 -13.80 22.08
CA LEU A 419 -18.15 -14.04 21.38
C LEU A 419 -18.97 -15.17 22.02
N GLY A 420 -18.32 -16.21 22.55
CA GLY A 420 -18.98 -17.27 23.29
C GLY A 420 -19.56 -16.79 24.62
N ASP A 421 -18.84 -15.91 25.34
CA ASP A 421 -19.34 -15.27 26.55
C ASP A 421 -20.60 -14.43 26.28
N LEU A 422 -20.60 -13.70 25.16
CA LEU A 422 -21.75 -12.93 24.72
C LEU A 422 -22.94 -13.82 24.36
N ALA A 423 -22.71 -14.91 23.62
CA ALA A 423 -23.76 -15.87 23.27
C ALA A 423 -24.40 -16.50 24.52
N ARG A 424 -23.59 -16.89 25.52
CA ARG A 424 -24.09 -17.40 26.82
C ARG A 424 -24.92 -16.37 27.58
N SER A 425 -24.52 -15.10 27.54
CA SER A 425 -25.21 -14.01 28.23
C SER A 425 -26.56 -13.68 27.57
N PHE A 426 -26.62 -13.66 26.23
CA PHE A 426 -27.89 -13.56 25.51
C PHE A 426 -28.81 -14.76 25.75
N GLY A 427 -28.25 -15.97 25.82
CA GLY A 427 -29.02 -17.18 26.11
C GLY A 427 -29.78 -17.06 27.44
N ARG A 428 -29.06 -16.69 28.52
CA ARG A 428 -29.66 -16.47 29.85
C ARG A 428 -30.76 -15.42 29.84
N LEU A 429 -30.57 -14.30 29.12
CA LEU A 429 -31.57 -13.24 29.02
C LEU A 429 -32.84 -13.75 28.33
N PHE A 430 -32.73 -14.51 27.23
CA PHE A 430 -33.88 -15.06 26.55
C PHE A 430 -34.61 -16.14 27.36
N ASP A 431 -33.88 -16.99 28.08
CA ASP A 431 -34.50 -17.97 28.99
C ASP A 431 -35.36 -17.26 30.05
N GLU A 432 -34.87 -16.15 30.60
CA GLU A 432 -35.61 -15.35 31.59
C GLU A 432 -36.85 -14.65 30.99
N VAL A 433 -36.73 -14.05 29.80
CA VAL A 433 -37.87 -13.45 29.08
C VAL A 433 -38.91 -14.50 28.70
N GLY A 434 -38.47 -15.67 28.22
CA GLY A 434 -39.34 -16.80 27.90
C GLY A 434 -40.10 -17.33 29.13
N GLY A 435 -39.43 -17.41 30.29
CA GLY A 435 -40.09 -17.76 31.54
C GLY A 435 -41.16 -16.74 31.98
N HIS A 436 -40.86 -15.44 31.86
CA HIS A 436 -41.79 -14.38 32.26
C HIS A 436 -43.04 -14.33 31.38
N THR A 437 -42.89 -14.51 30.07
CA THR A 437 -44.02 -14.53 29.13
C THR A 437 -44.95 -15.74 29.37
N GLU A 438 -44.41 -16.92 29.66
CA GLU A 438 -45.20 -18.11 29.99
C GLU A 438 -45.94 -17.97 31.33
N TYR A 439 -45.32 -17.32 32.33
CA TYR A 439 -45.96 -17.01 33.59
C TYR A 439 -47.21 -16.12 33.41
N LEU A 440 -47.11 -15.02 32.65
CA LEU A 440 -48.25 -14.15 32.36
C LEU A 440 -49.40 -14.90 31.66
N ARG A 441 -49.07 -15.80 30.73
CA ARG A 441 -50.05 -16.59 29.98
C ARG A 441 -50.82 -17.58 30.88
N THR A 442 -50.14 -18.24 31.81
CA THR A 442 -50.77 -19.22 32.72
C THR A 442 -51.56 -18.56 33.85
N LEU A 443 -51.19 -17.32 34.25
CA LEU A 443 -51.86 -16.57 35.30
C LEU A 443 -53.35 -16.31 34.99
N ALA A 444 -53.67 -15.90 33.77
CA ALA A 444 -55.06 -15.61 33.36
C ALA A 444 -55.98 -16.83 33.51
N SER A 445 -55.50 -18.01 33.11
CA SER A 445 -56.28 -19.26 33.21
C SER A 445 -56.49 -19.68 34.67
N LYS A 446 -55.47 -19.51 35.53
CA LYS A 446 -55.57 -19.81 36.97
C LYS A 446 -56.55 -18.85 37.67
N LEU A 447 -56.45 -17.56 37.40
CA LEU A 447 -57.35 -16.54 37.96
C LEU A 447 -58.82 -16.82 37.61
N SER A 448 -59.13 -17.21 36.37
CA SER A 448 -60.51 -17.58 35.99
C SER A 448 -61.07 -18.72 36.82
N HIS A 449 -60.25 -19.74 37.13
CA HIS A 449 -60.72 -20.89 37.91
C HIS A 449 -60.99 -20.51 39.37
N GLU A 450 -60.07 -19.76 39.98
CA GLU A 450 -60.18 -19.29 41.37
C GLU A 450 -61.32 -18.29 41.59
N LEU A 451 -61.72 -17.53 40.56
CA LEU A 451 -62.83 -16.56 40.64
C LEU A 451 -64.22 -17.18 40.40
N ASN A 452 -64.31 -18.29 39.66
CA ASN A 452 -65.60 -18.96 39.39
C ASN A 452 -66.22 -19.55 40.66
N THR A 453 -65.39 -20.15 41.53
CA THR A 453 -65.84 -20.77 42.78
C THR A 453 -66.51 -19.78 43.75
N PRO A 454 -65.89 -18.64 44.14
CA PRO A 454 -66.54 -17.67 45.01
C PRO A 454 -67.76 -17.03 44.36
N LEU A 455 -67.76 -16.83 43.04
CA LEU A 455 -68.91 -16.28 42.34
C LEU A 455 -70.12 -17.23 42.35
N ALA A 456 -69.90 -18.54 42.19
CA ALA A 456 -70.95 -19.54 42.32
C ALA A 456 -71.59 -19.54 43.72
N ILE A 457 -70.78 -19.34 44.76
CA ILE A 457 -71.25 -19.20 46.15
C ILE A 457 -72.11 -17.94 46.30
N VAL A 458 -71.66 -16.79 45.77
CA VAL A 458 -72.44 -15.54 45.81
C VAL A 458 -73.78 -15.70 45.09
N LYS A 459 -73.78 -16.30 43.89
CA LYS A 459 -74.99 -16.55 43.11
C LYS A 459 -75.97 -17.47 43.85
N SER A 460 -75.49 -18.59 44.38
CA SER A 460 -76.30 -19.51 45.20
C SER A 460 -76.87 -18.84 46.45
N SER A 461 -76.10 -17.95 47.08
CA SER A 461 -76.55 -17.19 48.26
C SER A 461 -77.65 -16.18 47.91
N LEU A 462 -77.52 -15.50 46.76
CA LEU A 462 -78.53 -14.57 46.24
C LEU A 462 -79.81 -15.31 45.82
N ASP A 463 -79.69 -16.47 45.15
CA ASP A 463 -80.84 -17.31 44.78
C ASP A 463 -81.60 -17.80 46.04
N ASN A 464 -80.88 -18.14 47.13
CA ASN A 464 -81.52 -18.54 48.39
C ASN A 464 -82.24 -17.38 49.10
N LEU A 465 -81.73 -16.15 48.98
CA LEU A 465 -82.39 -14.94 49.51
C LEU A 465 -83.69 -14.62 48.75
N ASP A 466 -83.75 -14.92 47.46
CA ASP A 466 -84.93 -14.73 46.59
C ASP A 466 -86.16 -15.55 47.06
N HIS A 467 -85.91 -16.67 47.76
CA HIS A 467 -86.94 -17.55 48.29
C HIS A 467 -87.45 -17.13 49.68
N GLN A 468 -86.90 -16.05 50.28
CA GLN A 468 -87.32 -15.52 51.56
C GLN A 468 -88.27 -14.31 51.39
N ARG A 469 -89.19 -14.10 52.35
CA ARG A 469 -90.06 -12.90 52.35
C ARG A 469 -89.26 -11.65 52.73
N LEU A 470 -88.69 -11.02 51.72
CA LEU A 470 -88.00 -9.73 51.83
C LEU A 470 -89.02 -8.57 51.80
N PRO A 471 -88.77 -7.47 52.52
CA PRO A 471 -89.58 -6.27 52.41
C PRO A 471 -89.45 -5.64 51.00
N ALA A 472 -90.52 -5.01 50.51
CA ALA A 472 -90.67 -4.62 49.10
C ALA A 472 -89.62 -3.58 48.63
N ASP A 473 -89.03 -2.85 49.57
CA ASP A 473 -87.93 -1.89 49.36
C ASP A 473 -86.56 -2.57 49.11
N ALA A 474 -86.39 -3.82 49.52
CA ALA A 474 -85.13 -4.58 49.38
C ALA A 474 -85.01 -5.35 48.05
N GLN A 475 -86.13 -5.68 47.38
CA GLN A 475 -86.11 -6.39 46.10
C GLN A 475 -85.28 -5.71 44.99
N PRO A 476 -85.36 -4.38 44.78
CA PRO A 476 -84.55 -3.71 43.76
C PRO A 476 -83.03 -3.78 44.02
N TYR A 477 -82.60 -4.02 45.26
CA TYR A 477 -81.18 -4.21 45.59
C TYR A 477 -80.73 -5.65 45.34
N LEU A 478 -81.59 -6.63 45.61
CA LEU A 478 -81.32 -8.04 45.31
C LEU A 478 -81.20 -8.28 43.80
N GLU A 479 -82.11 -7.71 43.01
CA GLU A 479 -82.07 -7.76 41.54
C GLU A 479 -80.76 -7.13 41.01
N ARG A 480 -80.37 -5.96 41.54
CA ARG A 480 -79.09 -5.32 41.18
C ARG A 480 -77.87 -6.15 41.56
N ALA A 481 -77.88 -6.81 42.71
CA ALA A 481 -76.79 -7.67 43.14
C ALA A 481 -76.66 -8.93 42.26
N ARG A 482 -77.80 -9.51 41.85
CA ARG A 482 -77.88 -10.63 40.92
C ARG A 482 -77.37 -10.26 39.54
N ASP A 483 -77.86 -9.15 38.97
CA ASP A 483 -77.37 -8.60 37.70
C ASP A 483 -75.86 -8.32 37.76
N GLY A 484 -75.36 -7.81 38.90
CA GLY A 484 -73.93 -7.61 39.15
C GLY A 484 -73.12 -8.92 39.16
N ALA A 485 -73.60 -9.95 39.85
CA ALA A 485 -72.95 -11.26 39.92
C ALA A 485 -72.96 -11.98 38.56
N ASP A 486 -74.07 -11.94 37.83
CA ASP A 486 -74.17 -12.51 36.49
C ASP A 486 -73.26 -11.77 35.50
N ARG A 487 -73.13 -10.44 35.62
CA ARG A 487 -72.18 -9.66 34.82
C ARG A 487 -70.73 -10.02 35.11
N LEU A 488 -70.34 -10.19 36.38
CA LEU A 488 -68.99 -10.61 36.76
C LEU A 488 -68.67 -12.03 36.26
N GLY A 489 -69.64 -12.96 36.35
CA GLY A 489 -69.49 -14.31 35.81
C GLY A 489 -69.35 -14.31 34.31
N GLY A 490 -70.09 -13.43 33.66
CA GLY A 490 -69.91 -13.10 32.27
C GLY A 490 -68.47 -12.71 31.95
N ILE A 491 -67.93 -11.67 32.61
CA ILE A 491 -66.57 -11.16 32.37
C ILE A 491 -65.49 -12.23 32.60
N VAL A 492 -65.63 -13.05 33.64
CA VAL A 492 -64.66 -14.13 33.94
C VAL A 492 -64.70 -15.22 32.87
N ARG A 493 -65.91 -15.63 32.43
CA ARG A 493 -66.09 -16.58 31.33
C ARG A 493 -65.55 -16.04 30.03
N ALA A 494 -65.80 -14.76 29.75
CA ALA A 494 -65.29 -14.02 28.61
C ALA A 494 -63.75 -14.01 28.54
N MET A 495 -63.10 -13.70 29.66
CA MET A 495 -61.64 -13.70 29.77
C MET A 495 -61.05 -15.11 29.57
N SER A 496 -61.72 -16.13 30.11
CA SER A 496 -61.32 -17.54 29.94
C SER A 496 -61.48 -18.02 28.50
N GLU A 497 -62.58 -17.66 27.84
CA GLU A 497 -62.84 -17.99 26.44
C GLU A 497 -61.86 -17.30 25.49
N SER A 498 -61.55 -16.01 25.70
CA SER A 498 -60.50 -15.30 24.93
C SER A 498 -59.15 -16.01 25.06
N SER A 499 -58.74 -16.34 26.30
CA SER A 499 -57.50 -17.08 26.57
C SER A 499 -57.49 -18.49 25.94
N ARG A 500 -58.65 -19.14 25.85
CA ARG A 500 -58.79 -20.47 25.23
C ARG A 500 -58.71 -20.38 23.71
N VAL A 501 -59.38 -19.41 23.09
CA VAL A 501 -59.35 -19.16 21.65
C VAL A 501 -57.94 -18.75 21.22
N GLU A 502 -57.28 -17.83 21.93
CA GLU A 502 -55.88 -17.46 21.68
C GLU A 502 -54.92 -18.65 21.81
N ARG A 503 -55.22 -19.63 22.67
CA ARG A 503 -54.49 -20.90 22.74
C ARG A 503 -54.75 -21.77 21.52
N ALA A 504 -56.01 -21.98 21.16
CA ALA A 504 -56.38 -22.80 20.01
C ALA A 504 -55.78 -22.24 18.71
N ILE A 505 -55.78 -20.91 18.54
CA ILE A 505 -55.13 -20.21 17.42
C ILE A 505 -53.61 -20.40 17.42
N ALA A 506 -52.96 -20.30 18.58
CA ALA A 506 -51.52 -20.45 18.69
C ALA A 506 -51.02 -21.89 18.42
N THR A 507 -51.90 -22.89 18.61
CA THR A 507 -51.59 -24.31 18.39
C THR A 507 -52.29 -24.90 17.17
N ALA A 508 -53.02 -24.09 16.41
CA ALA A 508 -53.73 -24.56 15.23
C ALA A 508 -52.73 -24.90 14.12
N ASP A 509 -52.78 -26.15 13.67
CA ASP A 509 -52.11 -26.58 12.44
C ASP A 509 -53.12 -26.53 11.28
N GLY A 510 -52.65 -26.08 10.12
CA GLY A 510 -53.45 -26.05 8.90
C GLY A 510 -53.50 -27.42 8.24
N GLU A 511 -54.70 -27.84 7.84
CA GLU A 511 -54.93 -29.02 7.02
C GLU A 511 -55.65 -28.66 5.72
N ASP A 512 -55.51 -29.52 4.69
CA ASP A 512 -56.20 -29.36 3.41
C ASP A 512 -57.59 -30.01 3.52
N PHE A 513 -58.67 -29.23 3.32
CA PHE A 513 -60.05 -29.72 3.34
C PHE A 513 -60.92 -28.98 2.32
N ASP A 514 -62.15 -29.47 2.09
CA ASP A 514 -63.14 -28.80 1.23
C ASP A 514 -64.00 -27.82 2.06
N LEU A 515 -63.80 -26.51 1.86
CA LEU A 515 -64.53 -25.47 2.57
C LEU A 515 -66.03 -25.49 2.24
N ARG A 516 -66.39 -25.86 1.01
CA ARG A 516 -67.80 -26.00 0.61
C ARG A 516 -68.49 -27.07 1.45
N ALA A 517 -67.84 -28.21 1.65
CA ALA A 517 -68.37 -29.30 2.47
C ALA A 517 -68.51 -28.90 3.94
N LEU A 518 -67.54 -28.15 4.49
CA LEU A 518 -67.61 -27.63 5.86
C LEU A 518 -68.81 -26.68 6.04
N VAL A 519 -68.96 -25.68 5.16
CA VAL A 519 -70.05 -24.69 5.24
C VAL A 519 -71.41 -25.37 5.07
N ALA A 520 -71.53 -26.34 4.15
CA ALA A 520 -72.74 -27.13 3.97
C ALA A 520 -73.10 -27.92 5.25
N GLY A 521 -72.12 -28.59 5.86
CA GLY A 521 -72.33 -29.34 7.10
C GLY A 521 -72.77 -28.47 8.28
N CYS A 522 -72.18 -27.28 8.44
CA CYS A 522 -72.61 -26.30 9.44
C CYS A 522 -74.04 -25.82 9.17
N ALA A 523 -74.35 -25.45 7.93
CA ALA A 523 -75.68 -24.97 7.54
C ALA A 523 -76.78 -26.01 7.77
N ASP A 524 -76.50 -27.30 7.52
CA ASP A 524 -77.44 -28.40 7.81
C ASP A 524 -77.77 -28.49 9.30
N GLY A 525 -76.77 -28.32 10.17
CA GLY A 525 -76.97 -28.27 11.62
C GLY A 525 -77.79 -27.05 12.06
N TYR A 526 -77.57 -25.90 11.42
CA TYR A 526 -78.28 -24.66 11.74
C TYR A 526 -79.75 -24.66 11.34
N ARG A 527 -80.13 -25.36 10.26
CA ARG A 527 -81.55 -25.49 9.86
C ARG A 527 -82.44 -26.09 10.95
N GLY A 528 -81.89 -26.96 11.81
CA GLY A 528 -82.63 -27.52 12.94
C GLY A 528 -82.79 -26.56 14.13
N LEU A 529 -82.03 -25.47 14.17
CA LEU A 529 -81.94 -24.54 15.31
C LEU A 529 -82.61 -23.19 15.06
N PHE A 530 -83.13 -22.96 13.86
CA PHE A 530 -83.79 -21.72 13.45
C PHE A 530 -85.14 -22.03 12.80
N SER A 531 -86.20 -21.34 13.27
CA SER A 531 -87.57 -21.51 12.78
C SER A 531 -87.87 -20.75 11.49
N GLY A 532 -87.05 -19.75 11.15
CA GLY A 532 -87.22 -18.89 9.99
C GLY A 532 -86.62 -19.46 8.69
N GLU A 533 -86.64 -18.64 7.63
CA GLU A 533 -86.15 -19.07 6.31
C GLU A 533 -84.62 -19.00 6.24
N MET A 534 -83.98 -20.11 5.83
CA MET A 534 -82.54 -20.18 5.62
C MET A 534 -82.20 -20.46 4.16
N HIS A 535 -81.41 -19.56 3.55
CA HIS A 535 -80.89 -19.73 2.19
C HIS A 535 -79.39 -20.04 2.21
N LEU A 536 -79.00 -21.05 1.43
CA LEU A 536 -77.61 -21.45 1.28
C LEU A 536 -77.21 -21.31 -0.19
N SER A 537 -76.20 -20.50 -0.47
CA SER A 537 -75.61 -20.30 -1.79
C SER A 537 -74.14 -20.72 -1.76
N LEU A 538 -73.81 -21.82 -2.43
CA LEU A 538 -72.46 -22.36 -2.49
C LEU A 538 -72.05 -22.56 -3.95
N PRO A 539 -70.73 -22.54 -4.26
CA PRO A 539 -70.25 -22.89 -5.60
C PRO A 539 -70.58 -24.35 -5.96
N ASP A 540 -70.71 -24.64 -7.26
CA ASP A 540 -71.02 -25.98 -7.75
C ASP A 540 -69.85 -26.96 -7.59
N SER A 541 -68.61 -26.46 -7.63
CA SER A 541 -67.38 -27.25 -7.45
C SER A 541 -66.87 -27.25 -6.01
N PRO A 542 -66.16 -28.32 -5.56
CA PRO A 542 -65.42 -28.33 -4.30
C PRO A 542 -64.46 -27.14 -4.21
N VAL A 543 -64.32 -26.55 -3.02
CA VAL A 543 -63.47 -25.39 -2.75
C VAL A 543 -62.32 -25.81 -1.84
N PRO A 544 -61.18 -26.26 -2.40
CA PRO A 544 -60.05 -26.72 -1.60
C PRO A 544 -59.45 -25.54 -0.82
N PHE A 545 -59.29 -25.72 0.48
CA PHE A 545 -58.79 -24.68 1.38
C PHE A 545 -57.79 -25.26 2.38
N HIS A 546 -56.71 -24.53 2.64
CA HIS A 546 -55.70 -24.90 3.64
C HIS A 546 -55.89 -24.04 4.90
N GLY A 547 -56.32 -24.65 6.00
CA GLY A 547 -56.65 -23.94 7.22
C GLY A 547 -57.05 -24.85 8.36
N SER A 548 -57.61 -24.28 9.43
CA SER A 548 -58.17 -25.03 10.55
C SER A 548 -59.69 -25.13 10.40
N PRO A 549 -60.24 -26.31 10.03
CA PRO A 549 -61.69 -26.46 9.86
C PRO A 549 -62.44 -26.30 11.18
N GLU A 550 -61.85 -26.73 12.29
CA GLU A 550 -62.43 -26.57 13.64
C GLU A 550 -62.65 -25.10 14.01
N LEU A 551 -61.65 -24.25 13.77
CA LEU A 551 -61.75 -22.81 14.06
C LEU A 551 -62.68 -22.09 13.10
N LEU A 552 -62.75 -22.51 11.83
CA LEU A 552 -63.70 -21.96 10.86
C LEU A 552 -65.15 -22.34 11.18
N ALA A 553 -65.40 -23.58 11.60
CA ALA A 553 -66.70 -23.99 12.12
C ALA A 553 -67.08 -23.15 13.36
N GLN A 554 -66.12 -22.93 14.27
CA GLN A 554 -66.34 -22.08 15.44
C GLN A 554 -66.68 -20.63 15.05
N ALA A 555 -66.03 -20.06 14.03
CA ALA A 555 -66.36 -18.72 13.52
C ALA A 555 -67.77 -18.68 12.91
N LEU A 556 -68.14 -19.70 12.14
CA LEU A 556 -69.50 -19.87 11.60
C LEU A 556 -70.55 -19.96 12.70
N ASP A 557 -70.30 -20.72 13.76
CA ASP A 557 -71.22 -20.82 14.90
C ASP A 557 -71.44 -19.45 15.55
N LYS A 558 -70.38 -18.65 15.70
CA LYS A 558 -70.49 -17.30 16.27
C LYS A 558 -71.23 -16.33 15.35
N LEU A 559 -71.04 -16.42 14.04
CA LEU A 559 -71.81 -15.65 13.07
C LEU A 559 -73.29 -16.07 13.07
N PHE A 560 -73.57 -17.38 13.16
CA PHE A 560 -74.93 -17.90 13.16
C PHE A 560 -75.68 -17.54 14.44
N ASP A 561 -75.07 -17.70 15.61
CA ASP A 561 -75.66 -17.27 16.88
C ASP A 561 -75.98 -15.77 16.86
N ASN A 562 -75.10 -14.95 16.26
CA ASN A 562 -75.34 -13.54 16.07
C ASN A 562 -76.54 -13.30 15.13
N ALA A 563 -76.53 -13.90 13.94
CA ALA A 563 -77.58 -13.76 12.94
C ALA A 563 -78.96 -14.18 13.48
N ARG A 564 -79.06 -15.36 14.11
CA ARG A 564 -80.28 -15.89 14.73
C ARG A 564 -80.87 -14.94 15.77
N SER A 565 -80.01 -14.38 16.61
CA SER A 565 -80.46 -13.52 17.71
C SER A 565 -81.05 -12.18 17.26
N PHE A 566 -80.72 -11.70 16.05
CA PHE A 566 -81.24 -10.46 15.50
C PHE A 566 -82.34 -10.65 14.45
N ALA A 567 -82.47 -11.86 13.89
CA ALA A 567 -83.45 -12.17 12.84
C ALA A 567 -84.89 -12.30 13.35
N GLY A 568 -85.11 -12.69 14.60
CA GLY A 568 -86.44 -12.99 15.14
C GLY A 568 -87.02 -14.32 14.64
N GLU A 569 -88.23 -14.69 15.09
CA GLU A 569 -88.84 -16.01 14.80
C GLU A 569 -89.20 -16.21 13.31
N ASP A 570 -89.56 -15.14 12.60
CA ASP A 570 -89.88 -15.11 11.16
C ASP A 570 -88.74 -14.55 10.30
N GLY A 571 -87.54 -14.46 10.85
CA GLY A 571 -86.39 -13.85 10.18
C GLY A 571 -85.84 -14.68 9.00
N ARG A 572 -85.03 -14.03 8.16
CA ARG A 572 -84.27 -14.71 7.09
C ARG A 572 -82.79 -14.67 7.38
N ILE A 573 -82.11 -15.81 7.19
CA ILE A 573 -80.65 -15.91 7.27
C ILE A 573 -80.15 -16.49 5.94
N ALA A 574 -79.15 -15.87 5.32
CA ALA A 574 -78.50 -16.40 4.13
C ALA A 574 -77.00 -16.57 4.35
N ILE A 575 -76.48 -17.72 3.93
CA ILE A 575 -75.05 -18.04 3.94
C ILE A 575 -74.59 -18.15 2.49
N ASN A 576 -73.56 -17.38 2.13
CA ASN A 576 -73.01 -17.38 0.78
C ASN A 576 -71.49 -17.61 0.83
N LEU A 577 -70.99 -18.54 0.02
CA LEU A 577 -69.57 -18.74 -0.19
C LEU A 577 -69.25 -18.41 -1.66
N ARG A 578 -68.30 -17.51 -1.89
CA ARG A 578 -67.85 -17.16 -3.25
C ARG A 578 -66.35 -16.94 -3.32
N GLU A 579 -65.79 -17.17 -4.49
CA GLU A 579 -64.41 -16.77 -4.80
C GLU A 579 -64.36 -15.27 -5.10
N GLN A 580 -63.37 -14.56 -4.55
CA GLN A 580 -63.20 -13.12 -4.76
C GLN A 580 -61.72 -12.76 -4.75
N GLY A 581 -61.17 -12.44 -5.93
CA GLY A 581 -59.76 -12.07 -6.08
C GLY A 581 -58.82 -13.23 -5.77
N ASP A 582 -57.88 -13.02 -4.85
CA ASP A 582 -56.87 -14.01 -4.43
C ASP A 582 -57.34 -14.87 -3.24
N GLY A 583 -58.63 -14.85 -2.89
CA GLY A 583 -59.19 -15.55 -1.75
C GLY A 583 -60.67 -15.90 -1.89
N LEU A 584 -61.27 -16.27 -0.76
CA LEU A 584 -62.66 -16.69 -0.60
C LEU A 584 -63.38 -15.69 0.31
N VAL A 585 -64.64 -15.41 0.02
CA VAL A 585 -65.52 -14.62 0.89
C VAL A 585 -66.67 -15.50 1.35
N LEU A 586 -66.76 -15.68 2.65
CA LEU A 586 -67.85 -16.34 3.34
C LEU A 586 -68.72 -15.26 4.00
N SER A 587 -69.91 -15.06 3.44
CA SER A 587 -70.87 -14.05 3.88
C SER A 587 -72.01 -14.70 4.66
N MET A 588 -72.38 -14.09 5.78
CA MET A 588 -73.61 -14.43 6.50
C MET A 588 -74.47 -13.17 6.67
N SER A 589 -75.65 -13.18 6.09
CA SER A 589 -76.61 -12.06 6.18
C SER A 589 -77.87 -12.46 6.93
N ASN A 590 -78.44 -11.53 7.67
CA ASN A 590 -79.71 -11.72 8.36
C ASN A 590 -80.60 -10.48 8.27
N THR A 591 -81.92 -10.69 8.26
CA THR A 591 -82.89 -9.61 8.47
C THR A 591 -82.77 -9.08 9.90
N GLY A 592 -83.02 -7.79 10.12
CA GLY A 592 -82.92 -7.21 11.47
C GLY A 592 -82.56 -5.72 11.48
N PRO A 593 -82.30 -5.14 12.66
CA PRO A 593 -81.96 -3.74 12.79
C PRO A 593 -80.63 -3.42 12.09
N LEU A 594 -80.56 -2.24 11.48
CA LEU A 594 -79.37 -1.76 10.78
C LEU A 594 -78.24 -1.38 11.76
N LEU A 595 -76.99 -1.53 11.31
CA LEU A 595 -75.81 -1.10 12.05
C LEU A 595 -75.74 0.44 12.11
N PRO A 596 -75.54 1.04 13.29
CA PRO A 596 -75.35 2.49 13.45
C PRO A 596 -74.12 3.02 12.68
N GLU A 597 -74.19 4.26 12.22
CA GLU A 597 -73.04 4.94 11.59
C GLU A 597 -71.86 5.04 12.57
N GLY A 598 -70.66 4.64 12.12
CA GLY A 598 -69.43 4.68 12.91
C GLY A 598 -69.11 3.44 13.77
N MET A 599 -70.03 2.47 13.91
CA MET A 599 -69.78 1.24 14.70
C MET A 599 -69.12 0.12 13.89
N ARG A 600 -69.13 0.19 12.56
CA ARG A 600 -68.70 -0.91 11.65
C ARG A 600 -67.28 -1.41 11.91
N GLU A 601 -66.35 -0.52 12.28
CA GLU A 601 -64.95 -0.88 12.57
C GLU A 601 -64.74 -1.44 13.98
N ARG A 602 -65.62 -1.10 14.94
CA ARG A 602 -65.49 -1.47 16.36
C ARG A 602 -66.31 -2.69 16.76
N LEU A 603 -67.19 -3.19 15.89
CA LEU A 603 -68.01 -4.39 16.14
C LEU A 603 -67.19 -5.66 16.39
N PHE A 604 -65.97 -5.70 15.86
CA PHE A 604 -65.04 -6.81 16.03
C PHE A 604 -64.06 -6.62 17.20
N ASP A 605 -64.14 -5.51 17.93
CA ASP A 605 -63.35 -5.28 19.14
C ASP A 605 -63.93 -6.09 20.31
N SER A 606 -63.05 -6.61 21.16
CA SER A 606 -63.45 -7.37 22.35
C SER A 606 -64.31 -6.52 23.30
N LEU A 607 -65.40 -7.08 23.82
CA LEU A 607 -66.31 -6.47 24.80
C LEU A 607 -67.20 -5.34 24.28
N VAL A 608 -67.37 -5.19 22.96
CA VAL A 608 -68.30 -4.23 22.36
C VAL A 608 -69.66 -4.90 22.11
N SER A 609 -70.73 -4.37 22.72
CA SER A 609 -72.12 -4.84 22.53
C SER A 609 -73.06 -3.66 22.28
N LEU A 610 -73.95 -3.80 21.27
CA LEU A 610 -74.93 -2.80 20.85
C LEU A 610 -76.32 -2.96 21.49
N ARG A 611 -76.51 -3.97 22.35
CA ARG A 611 -77.83 -4.25 22.95
C ARG A 611 -78.10 -3.31 24.11
N GLU A 612 -79.16 -2.50 24.03
CA GLU A 612 -79.65 -1.74 25.18
C GLU A 612 -80.22 -2.69 26.25
N HIS A 613 -79.97 -2.37 27.53
CA HIS A 613 -80.34 -3.19 28.68
C HIS A 613 -81.85 -3.47 28.83
N SER A 614 -82.71 -2.78 28.06
CA SER A 614 -84.17 -2.69 28.18
C SER A 614 -84.98 -3.68 27.32
N GLN A 615 -84.35 -4.45 26.42
CA GLN A 615 -85.03 -5.44 25.56
C GLN A 615 -84.74 -6.90 25.95
N ARG A 616 -84.41 -7.16 27.22
CA ARG A 616 -84.16 -8.53 27.72
C ARG A 616 -85.49 -9.27 27.90
N ALA A 617 -85.71 -10.35 27.15
CA ALA A 617 -86.67 -11.38 27.56
C ALA A 617 -86.14 -12.10 28.80
N ALA A 618 -87.02 -12.44 29.75
CA ALA A 618 -86.64 -13.15 30.97
C ALA A 618 -86.04 -14.52 30.64
N GLY A 619 -84.72 -14.68 30.85
CA GLY A 619 -84.00 -15.95 30.69
C GLY A 619 -82.84 -15.97 29.69
N GLU A 620 -82.57 -14.89 28.96
CA GLU A 620 -81.47 -14.86 27.97
C GLU A 620 -80.09 -14.60 28.63
N ALA A 621 -79.07 -15.39 28.22
CA ALA A 621 -77.71 -15.28 28.75
C ALA A 621 -77.01 -13.99 28.29
N PRO A 622 -76.13 -13.37 29.11
CA PRO A 622 -75.44 -12.14 28.73
C PRO A 622 -74.49 -12.36 27.52
N HIS A 623 -74.75 -11.70 26.40
CA HIS A 623 -73.83 -11.67 25.24
C HIS A 623 -72.83 -10.52 25.37
N LEU A 624 -71.61 -10.83 25.79
CA LEU A 624 -70.56 -9.85 26.14
C LEU A 624 -69.73 -9.35 24.95
N GLY A 625 -70.24 -9.44 23.72
CA GLY A 625 -69.53 -8.89 22.56
C GLY A 625 -68.23 -9.61 22.15
N LEU A 626 -68.04 -10.86 22.57
CA LEU A 626 -66.85 -11.64 22.21
C LEU A 626 -66.99 -12.49 20.95
N GLY A 627 -68.22 -12.70 20.47
CA GLY A 627 -68.45 -13.61 19.33
C GLY A 627 -67.75 -13.11 18.07
N LEU A 628 -67.84 -11.81 17.78
CA LEU A 628 -67.25 -11.21 16.59
C LEU A 628 -65.74 -11.03 16.69
N SER A 629 -65.17 -10.83 17.89
CA SER A 629 -63.71 -10.78 18.03
C SER A 629 -63.06 -12.14 17.73
N VAL A 630 -63.73 -13.25 18.05
CA VAL A 630 -63.30 -14.61 17.63
C VAL A 630 -63.32 -14.74 16.10
N VAL A 631 -64.38 -14.27 15.45
CA VAL A 631 -64.50 -14.30 13.97
C VAL A 631 -63.33 -13.55 13.33
N ARG A 632 -62.98 -12.37 13.85
CA ARG A 632 -61.82 -11.59 13.37
C ARG A 632 -60.50 -12.33 13.56
N LEU A 633 -60.25 -12.88 14.75
CA LEU A 633 -59.03 -13.63 15.04
C LEU A 633 -58.87 -14.86 14.15
N VAL A 634 -59.98 -15.57 13.86
CA VAL A 634 -60.00 -16.70 12.92
C VAL A 634 -59.73 -16.22 11.49
N ALA A 635 -60.28 -15.09 11.06
CA ALA A 635 -59.98 -14.51 9.74
C ALA A 635 -58.50 -14.16 9.59
N GLU A 636 -57.94 -13.47 10.59
CA GLU A 636 -56.53 -13.05 10.61
C GLU A 636 -55.58 -14.25 10.60
N LEU A 637 -55.92 -15.32 11.34
CA LEU A 637 -55.17 -16.58 11.32
C LEU A 637 -55.11 -17.21 9.92
N HIS A 638 -56.17 -17.04 9.12
CA HIS A 638 -56.26 -17.50 7.73
C HIS A 638 -55.84 -16.42 6.72
N HIS A 639 -55.05 -15.44 7.15
CA HIS A 639 -54.53 -14.33 6.34
C HIS A 639 -55.62 -13.49 5.66
N GLY A 640 -56.79 -13.43 6.27
CA GLY A 640 -57.95 -12.72 5.79
C GLY A 640 -58.40 -11.58 6.71
N SER A 641 -59.66 -11.17 6.56
CA SER A 641 -60.25 -10.07 7.34
C SER A 641 -61.75 -10.27 7.52
N ALA A 642 -62.31 -9.78 8.62
CA ALA A 642 -63.75 -9.75 8.87
C ALA A 642 -64.30 -8.32 8.70
N SER A 643 -65.45 -8.17 8.07
CA SER A 643 -66.14 -6.88 7.92
C SER A 643 -67.65 -7.03 8.08
N ALA A 644 -68.34 -5.91 8.34
CA ALA A 644 -69.78 -5.87 8.52
C ALA A 644 -70.40 -4.67 7.77
N ALA A 645 -71.51 -4.90 7.07
CA ALA A 645 -72.22 -3.89 6.30
C ALA A 645 -73.74 -4.06 6.43
N ASN A 646 -74.49 -2.99 6.13
CA ASN A 646 -75.95 -3.06 5.98
C ASN A 646 -76.29 -3.55 4.57
N LEU A 647 -77.33 -4.36 4.43
CA LEU A 647 -77.84 -4.79 3.12
C LEU A 647 -78.35 -3.58 2.32
N ALA A 648 -78.18 -3.60 1.00
CA ALA A 648 -78.48 -2.48 0.11
C ALA A 648 -79.98 -2.12 0.06
N ASP A 649 -80.85 -3.08 0.37
CA ASP A 649 -82.30 -2.93 0.46
C ASP A 649 -82.77 -2.43 1.85
N GLY A 650 -81.85 -2.26 2.80
CA GLY A 650 -82.14 -1.86 4.17
C GLY A 650 -82.88 -2.92 5.00
N SER A 651 -82.97 -4.17 4.53
CA SER A 651 -83.73 -5.23 5.21
C SER A 651 -82.97 -5.90 6.36
N GLY A 652 -81.66 -5.64 6.48
CA GLY A 652 -80.81 -6.24 7.50
C GLY A 652 -79.32 -5.97 7.32
N VAL A 653 -78.50 -6.91 7.79
CA VAL A 653 -77.03 -6.77 7.88
C VAL A 653 -76.33 -7.98 7.25
N VAL A 654 -75.09 -7.79 6.81
CA VAL A 654 -74.20 -8.83 6.28
C VAL A 654 -72.83 -8.77 6.95
N PHE A 655 -72.32 -9.93 7.34
CA PHE A 655 -70.98 -10.13 7.86
C PHE A 655 -70.16 -10.90 6.83
N ASP A 656 -69.06 -10.32 6.37
CA ASP A 656 -68.17 -10.91 5.37
C ASP A 656 -66.87 -11.36 6.02
N LEU A 657 -66.51 -12.62 5.79
CA LEU A 657 -65.25 -13.21 6.20
C LEU A 657 -64.39 -13.48 4.95
N HIS A 658 -63.41 -12.64 4.71
CA HIS A 658 -62.40 -12.86 3.66
C HIS A 658 -61.36 -13.85 4.18
N LEU A 659 -60.99 -14.85 3.37
CA LEU A 659 -60.10 -15.95 3.72
C LEU A 659 -59.11 -16.21 2.57
N VAL A 660 -57.81 -16.28 2.86
CA VAL A 660 -56.76 -16.53 1.85
C VAL A 660 -56.13 -17.92 2.04
N GLY A 661 -56.06 -18.39 3.28
CA GLY A 661 -55.49 -19.69 3.65
C GLY A 661 -54.22 -19.56 4.48
N MET A 662 -53.96 -20.57 5.31
CA MET A 662 -52.75 -20.66 6.13
C MET A 662 -51.49 -20.91 5.27
N PRO A 663 -50.29 -20.51 5.73
CA PRO A 663 -49.06 -20.75 5.00
C PRO A 663 -48.68 -22.23 5.09
N ARG A 664 -48.55 -22.90 3.95
CA ARG A 664 -48.10 -24.30 3.90
C ARG A 664 -46.66 -24.39 4.42
N ARG A 665 -46.45 -25.12 5.53
CA ARG A 665 -45.11 -25.45 6.01
C ARG A 665 -44.42 -26.33 4.95
N ARG A 666 -43.47 -25.76 4.22
CA ARG A 666 -42.54 -26.53 3.38
C ARG A 666 -41.75 -27.45 4.31
N ILE A 667 -42.12 -28.73 4.36
CA ILE A 667 -41.24 -29.77 4.89
C ILE A 667 -40.01 -29.74 3.98
N GLY A 668 -38.90 -29.24 4.53
CA GLY A 668 -37.64 -29.17 3.82
C GLY A 668 -37.30 -30.57 3.32
N ARG A 669 -37.21 -30.69 1.99
CA ARG A 669 -36.53 -31.79 1.32
C ARG A 669 -35.15 -31.89 1.97
N SER A 670 -34.86 -33.03 2.60
CA SER A 670 -33.51 -33.39 3.00
C SER A 670 -32.72 -33.63 1.72
N ASP A 671 -32.09 -32.57 1.20
CA ASP A 671 -31.04 -32.74 0.21
C ASP A 671 -29.80 -33.24 0.96
N SER A 672 -29.60 -34.55 0.83
CA SER A 672 -28.37 -35.29 1.12
C SER A 672 -27.21 -34.80 0.25
#